data_AF-A0AAU5LS77-F1
#
_entry.id   AF-A0AAU5LS77-F1
#
_cell.length_a   1.000
_cell.length_b   1.000
_cell.length_c   1.000
_cell.angle_alpha   90.00
_cell.angle_beta   90.00
_cell.angle_gamma   90.00
#
_symmetry.space_group_name_H-M   'P 1'
#
loop_
_entity.id
_entity.type
_entity.pdbx_description
1 polymer ?
#
loop_
_entity_poly.entity_id
_entity_poly.type
_entity_poly.pdbx_seq_one_letter_code
_entity_poly.pdbx_strand_id
1 'polypeptide(L)'
;MVRTTGTPQRAAARLPQRPPTSAGDRLKGFASLLAILAIVGGVPYVLLTFFGTPWPEQMPNRDVLFGELTAESVLGIIAFFIWVAWAHFLVCLVAEAIAERKGHGLSPRVPLGGGSQTLARRLISGVVLLVGAASVTLPVANAATLSTVGPQNSITATAGGDSRNAYLETEAPSKVDLGGGVKTGVRTNNDQSGKVIKYTEVRPPEGRNYDCLWDIAERHLGDGRRYKEIYDLNKNKLQPDGRRLTNPDLILPGWQVRLPADAKGSGVHTVKVNVEDKIVDKTADKTTDKKVVDKKEEKKAGEHRQNPTKTQTDKRTGETIEVEKPSSVEIGDASKDPKAKDSKPVAVKPDKVAPHVPGDSGNPGGPVAGGSRVYDAPAPVATESGFDPVEAGLYGFGATLLAAGLALALKRRRGWALGPGPKSGSHRQTEVDLRLASDVPTAQFVDSALRHLGAALKQQNQPVPAIVAALVTDKALTLVLAPTENPSAPPPPWGVIADGRRWVLRRAYAPEAEITAPSPYPSLVTVGRNADHAIVLVDLSQAQGIASFGGVVNAARDVVGSLAVELATNLWSEGARVSMVGFGDDLSALAPSRLRYRSSLHEALGDVMRRTDAQTEACGRYGVDSVTRARIIHPDEDLWGAEILVLSAPPSPEEAYQLNQLASDPRRSVGVLVVGDVMTAPWRFVVDEKDSLVCRLLGLEVDAHRIAPEQFADLVALFNAAEADARDKIRLEQDMPAYEYAGNDLSVAAPVEIDLLGPVEVDARGQLEDGRLELATEIAAFLASQDYGVHPNVLVGSIWPRGISDELRDAALEHTRRWLGPDAMYADESGRWMLNRTVVRVDWDVFRTLTKQASLMDDPRGPLSTALGLVHGPAWSKLPAGRYSWLATSGIERRMAEAVVDAALKLAEASLRANDGNLARTALQTGLKFDPASEELWRATLRLADHFGQREDVSAVAAQMYSMLAKHGGPRGAEPETDALVDELLPGFRRPHAVVA
;
A
#
# COMPACT_ATOMS: atom_id res chain seq x y z
N MET A 1 3.61 -63.00 12.78
CA MET A 1 2.76 -63.29 13.97
C MET A 1 2.33 -61.95 14.57
N VAL A 2 1.08 -61.82 15.04
CA VAL A 2 0.49 -60.67 15.77
C VAL A 2 0.47 -59.30 15.03
N ARG A 3 -0.74 -58.88 14.62
CA ARG A 3 -1.14 -57.46 14.44
C ARG A 3 -1.47 -56.85 15.79
N THR A 4 -1.21 -55.56 15.98
CA THR A 4 -1.91 -54.73 16.98
C THR A 4 -2.36 -53.41 16.36
N THR A 5 -3.65 -53.10 16.55
CA THR A 5 -4.30 -51.87 16.09
C THR A 5 -4.27 -50.80 17.17
N GLY A 6 -3.84 -49.59 16.84
CA GLY A 6 -3.87 -48.43 17.73
C GLY A 6 -4.53 -47.22 17.06
N THR A 7 -5.75 -46.90 17.44
CA THR A 7 -6.46 -45.68 17.02
C THR A 7 -6.01 -44.47 17.86
N PRO A 8 -5.75 -43.30 17.24
CA PRO A 8 -5.43 -42.10 18.00
C PRO A 8 -6.68 -41.50 18.66
N GLN A 9 -6.63 -41.30 19.98
CA GLN A 9 -7.68 -40.61 20.73
C GLN A 9 -7.65 -39.10 20.41
N ARG A 10 -8.78 -38.55 19.93
CA ARG A 10 -8.98 -37.09 19.88
C ARG A 10 -9.24 -36.56 21.29
N ALA A 11 -8.38 -35.67 21.76
CA ALA A 11 -8.67 -34.88 22.97
C ALA A 11 -9.89 -33.97 22.72
N ALA A 12 -10.92 -34.09 23.55
CA ALA A 12 -12.11 -33.28 23.45
C ALA A 12 -11.87 -31.89 24.05
N ALA A 13 -11.61 -30.90 23.19
CA ALA A 13 -11.56 -29.50 23.60
C ALA A 13 -12.94 -29.05 24.10
N ARG A 14 -13.05 -28.67 25.38
CA ARG A 14 -14.27 -28.03 25.91
C ARG A 14 -14.38 -26.63 25.34
N LEU A 15 -15.43 -26.37 24.55
CA LEU A 15 -15.78 -25.03 24.10
C LEU A 15 -16.13 -24.13 25.31
N PRO A 16 -15.77 -22.83 25.29
CA PRO A 16 -16.16 -21.90 26.34
C PRO A 16 -17.67 -21.67 26.34
N GLN A 17 -18.30 -21.72 27.51
CA GLN A 17 -19.72 -21.39 27.65
C GLN A 17 -19.91 -19.87 27.50
N ARG A 18 -20.90 -19.46 26.67
CA ARG A 18 -21.25 -18.04 26.47
C ARG A 18 -21.83 -17.43 27.77
N PRO A 19 -21.51 -16.17 28.10
CA PRO A 19 -22.16 -15.45 29.19
C PRO A 19 -23.65 -15.19 28.90
N PRO A 20 -24.49 -14.97 29.93
CA PRO A 20 -25.91 -14.69 29.74
C PRO A 20 -26.14 -13.38 28.97
N THR A 21 -27.15 -13.37 28.09
CA THR A 21 -27.45 -12.22 27.21
C THR A 21 -27.94 -11.01 28.01
N SER A 22 -27.38 -9.83 27.72
CA SER A 22 -27.75 -8.59 28.40
C SER A 22 -29.12 -8.09 27.94
N ALA A 23 -29.76 -7.23 28.75
CA ALA A 23 -31.00 -6.57 28.35
C ALA A 23 -30.84 -5.73 27.05
N GLY A 24 -29.65 -5.17 26.82
CA GLY A 24 -29.33 -4.42 25.61
C GLY A 24 -29.31 -5.30 24.34
N ASP A 25 -28.94 -6.57 24.45
CA ASP A 25 -28.92 -7.47 23.29
C ASP A 25 -30.32 -7.94 22.90
N ARG A 26 -31.22 -8.07 23.89
CA ARG A 26 -32.65 -8.30 23.64
C ARG A 26 -33.30 -7.11 22.94
N LEU A 27 -32.94 -5.88 23.35
CA LEU A 27 -33.42 -4.65 22.70
C LEU A 27 -32.92 -4.53 21.25
N LYS A 28 -31.65 -4.86 20.99
CA LYS A 28 -31.09 -4.92 19.62
C LYS A 28 -31.79 -5.97 18.75
N GLY A 29 -32.08 -7.16 19.31
CA GLY A 29 -32.82 -8.21 18.60
C GLY A 29 -34.26 -7.80 18.27
N PHE A 30 -34.94 -7.14 19.20
CA PHE A 30 -36.30 -6.62 18.97
C PHE A 30 -36.32 -5.48 17.94
N ALA A 31 -35.34 -4.56 17.99
CA ALA A 31 -35.17 -3.52 16.98
C ALA A 31 -34.86 -4.11 15.59
N SER A 32 -34.07 -5.18 15.52
CA SER A 32 -33.78 -5.89 14.25
C SER A 32 -35.02 -6.58 13.69
N LEU A 33 -35.85 -7.18 14.55
CA LEU A 33 -37.13 -7.77 14.16
C LEU A 33 -38.11 -6.72 13.63
N LEU A 34 -38.23 -5.56 14.32
CA LEU A 34 -39.05 -4.44 13.86
C LEU A 34 -38.55 -3.87 12.53
N ALA A 35 -37.23 -3.75 12.33
CA ALA A 35 -36.66 -3.30 11.07
C ALA A 35 -36.95 -4.27 9.92
N ILE A 36 -36.86 -5.59 10.15
CA ILE A 36 -37.27 -6.61 9.16
C ILE A 36 -38.76 -6.46 8.84
N LEU A 37 -39.65 -6.35 9.84
CA LEU A 37 -41.08 -6.18 9.60
C LEU A 37 -41.41 -4.89 8.84
N ALA A 38 -40.74 -3.79 9.16
CA ALA A 38 -40.89 -2.51 8.47
C ALA A 38 -40.43 -2.57 6.99
N ILE A 39 -39.33 -3.27 6.69
CA ILE A 39 -38.84 -3.40 5.31
C ILE A 39 -39.66 -4.43 4.52
N VAL A 40 -39.94 -5.60 5.09
CA VAL A 40 -40.65 -6.70 4.42
C VAL A 40 -42.14 -6.40 4.25
N GLY A 41 -42.79 -5.76 5.22
CA GLY A 41 -44.22 -5.40 5.14
C GLY A 41 -44.47 -3.95 4.74
N GLY A 42 -43.71 -3.01 5.30
CA GLY A 42 -43.94 -1.57 5.10
C GLY A 42 -43.59 -1.06 3.70
N VAL A 43 -42.51 -1.56 3.08
CA VAL A 43 -42.18 -1.16 1.70
C VAL A 43 -43.26 -1.62 0.70
N PRO A 44 -43.72 -2.89 0.69
CA PRO A 44 -44.87 -3.29 -0.12
C PRO A 44 -46.15 -2.54 0.21
N TYR A 45 -46.43 -2.24 1.48
CA TYR A 45 -47.62 -1.47 1.86
C TYR A 45 -47.61 -0.05 1.28
N VAL A 46 -46.48 0.65 1.39
CA VAL A 46 -46.30 1.99 0.79
C VAL A 46 -46.38 1.90 -0.74
N LEU A 47 -45.71 0.91 -1.36
CA LEU A 47 -45.76 0.73 -2.81
C LEU A 47 -47.18 0.45 -3.32
N LEU A 48 -47.92 -0.46 -2.69
CA LEU A 48 -49.31 -0.77 -3.06
C LEU A 48 -50.26 0.41 -2.81
N THR A 49 -50.05 1.21 -1.76
CA THR A 49 -50.93 2.33 -1.40
C THR A 49 -50.75 3.54 -2.32
N PHE A 50 -49.52 3.83 -2.75
CA PHE A 50 -49.19 5.04 -3.50
C PHE A 50 -48.87 4.82 -4.99
N PHE A 51 -48.46 3.60 -5.38
CA PHE A 51 -47.99 3.27 -6.73
C PHE A 51 -48.60 1.99 -7.32
N GLY A 52 -49.45 1.28 -6.57
CA GLY A 52 -50.15 0.08 -7.03
C GLY A 52 -49.27 -1.19 -7.10
N THR A 53 -49.76 -2.18 -7.84
CA THR A 53 -49.08 -3.47 -8.03
C THR A 53 -47.92 -3.38 -9.02
N PRO A 54 -46.83 -4.16 -8.85
CA PRO A 54 -45.68 -4.15 -9.77
C PRO A 54 -45.99 -4.68 -11.18
N TRP A 55 -47.14 -5.32 -11.36
CA TRP A 55 -47.59 -5.85 -12.64
C TRP A 55 -48.57 -4.87 -13.28
N PRO A 56 -48.29 -4.36 -14.50
CA PRO A 56 -49.25 -3.53 -15.22
C PRO A 56 -50.40 -4.40 -15.73
N GLU A 57 -51.64 -3.88 -15.68
CA GLU A 57 -52.84 -4.61 -16.15
C GLU A 57 -52.81 -4.91 -17.66
N GLN A 58 -51.95 -4.23 -18.42
CA GLN A 58 -51.67 -4.46 -19.83
C GLN A 58 -50.15 -4.47 -20.04
N MET A 59 -49.60 -5.44 -20.79
CA MET A 59 -48.16 -5.44 -21.09
C MET A 59 -47.79 -4.19 -21.92
N PRO A 60 -46.66 -3.51 -21.61
CA PRO A 60 -46.22 -2.35 -22.38
C PRO A 60 -46.00 -2.70 -23.86
N ASN A 61 -46.70 -2.02 -24.75
CA ASN A 61 -46.42 -2.12 -26.18
C ASN A 61 -45.16 -1.31 -26.55
N ARG A 62 -44.56 -1.58 -27.72
CA ARG A 62 -43.34 -0.89 -28.17
C ARG A 62 -43.47 0.64 -28.27
N ASP A 63 -44.70 1.14 -28.42
CA ASP A 63 -45.00 2.58 -28.47
C ASP A 63 -44.62 3.33 -27.19
N VAL A 64 -44.55 2.64 -26.03
CA VAL A 64 -44.12 3.22 -24.75
C VAL A 64 -42.65 3.68 -24.77
N LEU A 65 -41.82 3.12 -25.66
CA LEU A 65 -40.43 3.55 -25.85
C LEU A 65 -40.30 4.84 -26.69
N PHE A 66 -41.39 5.29 -27.33
CA PHE A 66 -41.39 6.42 -28.27
C PHE A 66 -42.42 7.52 -27.90
N GLY A 67 -43.14 7.37 -26.79
CA GLY A 67 -44.06 8.38 -26.26
C GLY A 67 -43.37 9.44 -25.40
N GLU A 68 -44.06 10.57 -25.16
CA GLU A 68 -43.57 11.61 -24.24
C GLU A 68 -43.60 11.10 -22.79
N LEU A 69 -42.47 11.24 -22.09
CA LEU A 69 -42.32 10.86 -20.68
C LEU A 69 -43.13 11.79 -19.77
N THR A 70 -44.33 11.37 -19.38
CA THR A 70 -45.10 12.05 -18.34
C THR A 70 -44.49 11.79 -16.96
N ALA A 71 -44.75 12.69 -16.01
CA ALA A 71 -44.28 12.53 -14.62
C ALA A 71 -44.78 11.22 -13.98
N GLU A 72 -45.96 10.75 -14.38
CA GLU A 72 -46.56 9.49 -13.92
C GLU A 72 -45.79 8.26 -14.45
N SER A 73 -45.34 8.28 -15.71
CA SER A 73 -44.47 7.22 -16.27
C SER A 73 -43.12 7.14 -15.57
N VAL A 74 -42.48 8.29 -15.29
CA VAL A 74 -41.21 8.34 -14.54
C VAL A 74 -41.38 7.76 -13.13
N LEU A 75 -42.48 8.11 -12.47
CA LEU A 75 -42.80 7.64 -11.13
C LEU A 75 -43.08 6.12 -11.09
N GLY A 76 -43.76 5.59 -12.11
CA GLY A 76 -43.96 4.14 -12.28
C GLY A 76 -42.66 3.37 -12.52
N ILE A 77 -41.72 3.91 -13.31
CA ILE A 77 -40.39 3.30 -13.53
C ILE A 77 -39.60 3.25 -12.21
N ILE A 78 -39.62 4.33 -11.42
CA ILE A 78 -38.97 4.37 -10.10
C ILE A 78 -39.60 3.32 -9.17
N ALA A 79 -40.94 3.24 -9.10
CA ALA A 79 -41.65 2.24 -8.30
C ALA A 79 -41.28 0.79 -8.69
N PHE A 80 -41.14 0.50 -9.99
CA PHE A 80 -40.70 -0.80 -10.49
C PHE A 80 -39.28 -1.16 -9.98
N PHE A 81 -38.32 -0.24 -10.05
CA PHE A 81 -36.97 -0.50 -9.53
C PHE A 81 -36.94 -0.69 -8.00
N ILE A 82 -37.79 0.02 -7.25
CA ILE A 82 -37.93 -0.19 -5.80
C ILE A 82 -38.52 -1.58 -5.51
N TRP A 83 -39.51 -2.05 -6.28
CA TRP A 83 -40.02 -3.42 -6.18
C TRP A 83 -38.94 -4.48 -6.46
N VAL A 84 -38.11 -4.29 -7.49
CA VAL A 84 -36.98 -5.18 -7.80
C VAL A 84 -35.94 -5.20 -6.68
N ALA A 85 -35.57 -4.03 -6.14
CA ALA A 85 -34.63 -3.91 -5.04
C ALA A 85 -35.16 -4.57 -3.75
N TRP A 86 -36.46 -4.41 -3.46
CA TRP A 86 -37.12 -5.07 -2.34
C TRP A 86 -37.14 -6.59 -2.50
N ALA A 87 -37.48 -7.10 -3.69
CA ALA A 87 -37.50 -8.54 -3.97
C ALA A 87 -36.09 -9.16 -3.86
N HIS A 88 -35.06 -8.47 -4.34
CA HIS A 88 -33.66 -8.90 -4.19
C HIS A 88 -33.21 -8.92 -2.72
N PHE A 89 -33.58 -7.90 -1.94
CA PHE A 89 -33.33 -7.89 -0.50
C PHE A 89 -34.04 -9.04 0.23
N LEU A 90 -35.27 -9.37 -0.16
CA LEU A 90 -36.02 -10.50 0.41
C LEU A 90 -35.33 -11.84 0.11
N VAL A 91 -34.81 -12.04 -1.11
CA VAL A 91 -34.01 -13.23 -1.46
C VAL A 91 -32.74 -13.32 -0.61
N CYS A 92 -32.05 -12.20 -0.40
CA CYS A 92 -30.87 -12.14 0.49
C CYS A 92 -31.23 -12.50 1.94
N LEU A 93 -32.35 -11.98 2.46
CA LEU A 93 -32.86 -12.28 3.80
C LEU A 93 -33.19 -13.78 3.97
N VAL A 94 -33.84 -14.39 2.97
CA VAL A 94 -34.16 -15.83 3.00
C VAL A 94 -32.89 -16.69 2.94
N ALA A 95 -31.92 -16.34 2.08
CA ALA A 95 -30.67 -17.09 1.94
C ALA A 95 -29.85 -17.11 3.25
N GLU A 96 -29.71 -15.95 3.91
CA GLU A 96 -29.03 -15.82 5.19
C GLU A 96 -29.79 -16.56 6.32
N ALA A 97 -31.13 -16.49 6.35
CA ALA A 97 -31.93 -17.19 7.36
C ALA A 97 -31.84 -18.72 7.23
N ILE A 98 -31.73 -19.24 6.01
CA ILE A 98 -31.50 -20.67 5.75
C ILE A 98 -30.09 -21.09 6.17
N ALA A 99 -29.08 -20.27 5.92
CA ALA A 99 -27.69 -20.55 6.31
C ALA A 99 -27.53 -20.62 7.84
N GLU A 100 -28.06 -19.62 8.53
CA GLU A 100 -28.07 -19.53 10.01
C GLU A 100 -28.78 -20.75 10.62
N ARG A 101 -29.96 -21.14 10.10
CA ARG A 101 -30.70 -22.34 10.55
C ARG A 101 -29.94 -23.65 10.29
N LYS A 102 -29.10 -23.71 9.25
CA LYS A 102 -28.28 -24.90 8.93
C LYS A 102 -26.99 -24.97 9.76
N GLY A 103 -26.68 -23.98 10.60
CA GLY A 103 -25.52 -24.00 11.50
C GLY A 103 -24.17 -23.92 10.81
N HIS A 104 -24.14 -23.64 9.51
CA HIS A 104 -22.93 -23.45 8.72
C HIS A 104 -22.78 -21.94 8.47
N GLY A 105 -21.81 -21.29 9.10
CA GLY A 105 -21.59 -19.83 9.04
C GLY A 105 -21.10 -19.28 7.69
N LEU A 106 -21.40 -19.96 6.59
CA LEU A 106 -21.03 -19.64 5.21
C LEU A 106 -22.29 -19.65 4.33
N SER A 107 -22.95 -18.50 4.26
CA SER A 107 -24.17 -18.33 3.47
C SER A 107 -23.89 -18.38 1.96
N PRO A 108 -24.78 -18.99 1.15
CA PRO A 108 -24.67 -18.95 -0.31
C PRO A 108 -24.65 -17.51 -0.81
N ARG A 109 -23.71 -17.16 -1.70
CA ARG A 109 -23.63 -15.81 -2.28
C ARG A 109 -24.78 -15.60 -3.26
N VAL A 110 -25.61 -14.58 -3.04
CA VAL A 110 -26.65 -14.17 -3.99
C VAL A 110 -26.00 -13.28 -5.07
N PRO A 111 -26.29 -13.49 -6.37
CA PRO A 111 -25.80 -12.58 -7.42
C PRO A 111 -26.18 -11.13 -7.13
N LEU A 112 -25.24 -10.21 -7.31
CA LEU A 112 -25.37 -8.78 -6.96
C LEU A 112 -25.64 -8.50 -5.45
N GLY A 113 -25.46 -9.49 -4.58
CA GLY A 113 -25.87 -9.44 -3.17
C GLY A 113 -25.07 -8.55 -2.21
N GLY A 114 -23.94 -7.96 -2.60
CA GLY A 114 -22.91 -7.42 -1.67
C GLY A 114 -23.43 -6.68 -0.43
N GLY A 115 -23.95 -5.46 -0.60
CA GLY A 115 -24.46 -4.63 0.51
C GLY A 115 -25.78 -5.12 1.11
N SER A 116 -26.69 -5.65 0.29
CA SER A 116 -28.02 -6.11 0.74
C SER A 116 -27.93 -7.39 1.58
N GLN A 117 -27.09 -8.34 1.19
CA GLN A 117 -26.82 -9.59 1.90
C GLN A 117 -26.08 -9.37 3.22
N THR A 118 -25.14 -8.42 3.29
CA THR A 118 -24.46 -8.08 4.56
C THR A 118 -25.39 -7.36 5.55
N LEU A 119 -26.30 -6.49 5.07
CA LEU A 119 -27.35 -5.89 5.91
C LEU A 119 -28.33 -6.97 6.41
N ALA A 120 -28.79 -7.85 5.52
CA ALA A 120 -29.68 -8.97 5.85
C ALA A 120 -29.08 -9.88 6.94
N ARG A 121 -27.81 -10.28 6.80
CA ARG A 121 -27.09 -11.07 7.80
C ARG A 121 -27.08 -10.40 9.17
N ARG A 122 -26.73 -9.11 9.25
CA ARG A 122 -26.71 -8.35 10.51
C ARG A 122 -28.07 -8.32 11.21
N LEU A 123 -29.15 -8.14 10.45
CA LEU A 123 -30.52 -8.16 10.98
C LEU A 123 -30.92 -9.55 11.50
N ILE A 124 -30.60 -10.62 10.77
CA ILE A 124 -30.93 -12.00 11.15
C ILE A 124 -30.14 -12.45 12.38
N SER A 125 -28.83 -12.19 12.44
CA SER A 125 -28.03 -12.45 13.65
C SER A 125 -28.56 -11.69 14.86
N GLY A 126 -29.10 -10.48 14.66
CA GLY A 126 -29.82 -9.72 15.68
C GLY A 126 -31.06 -10.46 16.21
N VAL A 127 -31.90 -11.01 15.32
CA VAL A 127 -33.09 -11.79 15.72
C VAL A 127 -32.73 -13.10 16.42
N VAL A 128 -31.66 -13.79 16.01
CA VAL A 128 -31.21 -15.03 16.68
C VAL A 128 -30.81 -14.80 18.13
N LEU A 129 -30.19 -13.65 18.44
CA LEU A 129 -29.87 -13.26 19.82
C LEU A 129 -31.11 -13.09 20.73
N LEU A 130 -32.28 -12.83 20.15
CA LEU A 130 -33.56 -12.77 20.87
C LEU A 130 -34.10 -14.19 21.17
N VAL A 131 -34.00 -15.12 20.21
CA VAL A 131 -34.49 -16.51 20.35
C VAL A 131 -33.67 -17.31 21.38
N GLY A 132 -32.36 -17.08 21.46
CA GLY A 132 -31.46 -17.73 22.43
C GLY A 132 -31.78 -17.46 23.91
N ALA A 133 -32.73 -16.57 24.23
CA ALA A 133 -33.15 -16.24 25.59
C ALA A 133 -34.54 -16.80 25.98
N ALA A 134 -35.22 -17.54 25.09
CA ALA A 134 -36.62 -17.97 25.29
C ALA A 134 -36.81 -19.38 25.89
N SER A 135 -35.74 -20.10 26.21
CA SER A 135 -35.80 -21.48 26.74
C SER A 135 -35.59 -21.53 28.26
N VAL A 136 -36.66 -21.34 29.05
CA VAL A 136 -36.63 -21.55 30.52
C VAL A 136 -37.89 -22.27 31.03
N THR A 137 -37.72 -23.51 31.47
CA THR A 137 -38.57 -24.29 32.41
C THR A 137 -37.80 -25.56 32.83
N LEU A 138 -37.84 -26.11 34.05
CA LEU A 138 -38.24 -25.65 35.40
C LEU A 138 -37.37 -26.45 36.43
N PRO A 139 -37.29 -26.06 37.71
CA PRO A 139 -36.25 -26.56 38.63
C PRO A 139 -36.65 -27.81 39.43
N VAL A 140 -35.64 -28.55 39.93
CA VAL A 140 -35.76 -29.43 41.11
C VAL A 140 -34.53 -29.23 41.99
N ALA A 141 -34.76 -29.07 43.30
CA ALA A 141 -33.71 -28.90 44.30
C ALA A 141 -33.22 -30.24 44.87
N ASN A 142 -31.97 -30.30 45.33
CA ASN A 142 -31.67 -30.93 46.62
C ASN A 142 -30.33 -30.46 47.20
N ALA A 143 -30.21 -30.58 48.53
CA ALA A 143 -29.11 -30.03 49.33
C ALA A 143 -28.22 -31.12 49.95
N ALA A 144 -27.20 -30.67 50.70
CA ALA A 144 -26.29 -31.46 51.56
C ALA A 144 -25.20 -32.26 50.77
N THR A 145 -23.99 -32.51 51.27
CA THR A 145 -23.37 -32.30 52.61
C THR A 145 -21.88 -31.92 52.51
N LEU A 146 -21.37 -31.21 53.53
CA LEU A 146 -20.03 -31.34 54.19
C LEU A 146 -18.86 -31.98 53.39
N SER A 147 -17.67 -31.38 53.32
CA SER A 147 -16.73 -31.43 54.46
C SER A 147 -15.51 -30.51 54.32
N THR A 148 -15.04 -30.01 55.45
CA THR A 148 -13.77 -29.29 55.63
C THR A 148 -12.61 -30.26 55.85
N VAL A 149 -11.43 -29.98 55.29
CA VAL A 149 -10.14 -30.35 55.93
C VAL A 149 -9.24 -29.12 55.95
N GLY A 150 -8.70 -28.84 57.13
CA GLY A 150 -7.90 -27.64 57.43
C GLY A 150 -6.39 -27.80 57.19
N PRO A 151 -5.58 -26.84 57.66
CA PRO A 151 -4.24 -26.58 57.15
C PRO A 151 -3.10 -27.32 57.88
N GLN A 152 -1.94 -27.34 57.23
CA GLN A 152 -0.63 -27.49 57.89
C GLN A 152 0.29 -26.37 57.44
N ASN A 153 0.45 -25.38 58.33
CA ASN A 153 1.72 -24.62 58.45
C ASN A 153 2.74 -25.58 59.13
N SER A 154 4.05 -25.34 59.22
CA SER A 154 4.72 -24.06 59.47
C SER A 154 6.27 -24.16 59.42
N ILE A 155 6.95 -22.99 59.42
CA ILE A 155 8.22 -22.69 60.16
C ILE A 155 9.54 -23.25 59.58
N THR A 156 10.67 -22.52 59.46
CA THR A 156 11.05 -21.09 59.68
C THR A 156 12.46 -20.88 59.06
N ALA A 157 12.73 -19.84 58.25
CA ALA A 157 13.37 -18.53 58.55
C ALA A 157 14.79 -18.60 59.19
N THR A 158 15.72 -17.63 59.09
CA THR A 158 15.71 -16.15 58.89
C THR A 158 16.94 -15.74 58.04
N ALA A 159 17.26 -14.49 57.64
CA ALA A 159 16.80 -13.09 57.87
C ALA A 159 17.07 -12.28 56.55
N GLY A 160 16.67 -11.03 56.28
CA GLY A 160 15.93 -9.94 56.97
C GLY A 160 16.31 -8.61 56.24
N GLY A 161 15.49 -7.56 56.11
CA GLY A 161 14.13 -7.29 56.60
C GLY A 161 13.40 -6.20 55.79
N ASP A 162 12.28 -5.70 56.32
CA ASP A 162 11.20 -4.98 55.60
C ASP A 162 11.46 -3.54 55.14
N SER A 163 10.71 -3.12 54.09
CA SER A 163 9.82 -1.94 54.16
C SER A 163 8.75 -1.94 53.05
N ARG A 164 7.49 -1.69 53.42
CA ARG A 164 6.37 -1.42 52.50
C ARG A 164 6.19 0.09 52.29
N ASN A 165 5.64 0.45 51.13
CA ASN A 165 4.97 1.73 50.83
C ASN A 165 5.77 3.03 51.11
N ALA A 166 6.56 3.44 50.12
CA ALA A 166 6.87 4.85 49.90
C ALA A 166 6.75 5.18 48.41
N TYR A 167 5.65 5.83 48.02
CA TYR A 167 5.62 6.61 46.79
C TYR A 167 6.53 7.83 46.99
N LEU A 168 7.47 8.06 46.07
CA LEU A 168 8.13 9.34 45.85
C LEU A 168 8.07 9.60 44.34
N GLU A 169 7.04 10.30 43.88
CA GLU A 169 6.98 11.77 43.79
C GLU A 169 7.37 12.25 42.39
N THR A 170 6.47 11.96 41.43
CA THR A 170 6.14 12.93 40.40
C THR A 170 5.56 14.18 41.09
N GLU A 171 5.83 15.37 40.58
CA GLU A 171 5.39 16.65 41.20
C GLU A 171 3.91 16.65 41.58
N ALA A 172 3.62 17.12 42.80
CA ALA A 172 2.30 16.96 43.41
C ALA A 172 1.24 17.89 42.79
N PRO A 173 0.00 17.40 42.55
CA PRO A 173 -1.11 18.24 42.14
C PRO A 173 -1.52 19.21 43.27
N SER A 174 -1.67 20.49 42.95
CA SER A 174 -1.99 21.55 43.91
C SER A 174 -3.35 21.33 44.59
N LYS A 175 -3.34 20.96 45.87
CA LYS A 175 -4.54 20.79 46.70
C LYS A 175 -5.11 22.15 47.13
N VAL A 176 -6.43 22.23 47.23
CA VAL A 176 -7.14 23.28 48.00
C VAL A 176 -8.17 22.57 48.87
N ASP A 177 -8.11 22.83 50.17
CA ASP A 177 -9.02 22.24 51.14
C ASP A 177 -10.22 23.16 51.42
N LEU A 178 -11.42 22.65 51.18
CA LEU A 178 -12.69 23.18 51.66
C LEU A 178 -13.59 21.96 51.92
N GLY A 179 -13.82 21.66 53.19
CA GLY A 179 -14.39 20.38 53.61
C GLY A 179 -15.75 20.05 52.99
N GLY A 180 -15.89 18.82 52.45
CA GLY A 180 -17.16 18.32 51.93
C GLY A 180 -17.10 17.60 50.56
N GLY A 181 -16.12 16.73 50.35
CA GLY A 181 -16.07 15.83 49.18
C GLY A 181 -15.14 16.30 48.06
N VAL A 182 -14.31 15.39 47.56
CA VAL A 182 -13.38 15.67 46.47
C VAL A 182 -14.15 15.78 45.16
N LYS A 183 -14.10 16.97 44.54
CA LYS A 183 -14.35 17.13 43.12
C LYS A 183 -13.17 17.85 42.50
N THR A 184 -12.43 17.15 41.65
CA THR A 184 -11.58 17.83 40.66
C THR A 184 -12.47 18.71 39.80
N GLY A 185 -11.96 19.89 39.44
CA GLY A 185 -12.50 20.75 38.40
C GLY A 185 -11.32 21.16 37.53
N VAL A 186 -11.50 21.23 36.22
CA VAL A 186 -10.44 21.64 35.28
C VAL A 186 -9.80 22.95 35.75
N ARG A 187 -8.54 22.89 36.19
CA ARG A 187 -7.68 24.01 36.57
C ARG A 187 -6.55 24.17 35.55
N THR A 188 -6.04 25.39 35.42
CA THR A 188 -4.87 25.72 34.60
C THR A 188 -3.98 26.67 35.39
N ASN A 189 -2.66 26.65 35.14
CA ASN A 189 -1.68 27.47 35.87
C ASN A 189 -1.86 29.00 35.73
N ASN A 190 -2.83 29.46 34.92
CA ASN A 190 -3.18 30.88 34.71
C ASN A 190 -4.47 31.33 35.42
N ASP A 191 -5.10 30.50 36.26
CA ASP A 191 -6.28 30.92 37.03
C ASP A 191 -5.88 31.73 38.29
N GLN A 192 -6.19 33.03 38.31
CA GLN A 192 -5.89 33.91 39.45
C GLN A 192 -6.59 33.45 40.76
N SER A 193 -5.87 33.58 41.87
CA SER A 193 -6.39 33.31 43.22
C SER A 193 -7.65 34.13 43.53
N GLY A 194 -8.62 33.50 44.18
CA GLY A 194 -9.95 34.06 44.49
C GLY A 194 -11.02 33.88 43.41
N LYS A 195 -10.66 33.51 42.16
CA LYS A 195 -11.63 33.38 41.06
C LYS A 195 -12.62 32.23 41.29
N VAL A 196 -13.91 32.52 41.09
CA VAL A 196 -15.00 31.52 41.16
C VAL A 196 -15.22 30.92 39.77
N ILE A 197 -15.13 29.59 39.66
CA ILE A 197 -15.29 28.85 38.41
C ILE A 197 -16.49 27.91 38.55
N LYS A 198 -17.41 27.95 37.57
CA LYS A 198 -18.48 26.98 37.40
C LYS A 198 -18.07 25.92 36.36
N TYR A 199 -18.49 24.68 36.55
CA TYR A 199 -18.36 23.61 35.57
C TYR A 199 -19.47 22.56 35.73
N THR A 200 -19.62 21.68 34.74
CA THR A 200 -20.44 20.47 34.83
C THR A 200 -19.70 19.29 34.21
N GLU A 201 -20.24 18.09 34.35
CA GLU A 201 -19.66 16.85 33.82
C GLU A 201 -20.46 16.38 32.59
N VAL A 202 -19.76 16.03 31.51
CA VAL A 202 -20.35 15.53 30.27
C VAL A 202 -20.94 14.15 30.52
N ARG A 203 -22.21 13.97 30.21
CA ARG A 203 -22.94 12.74 30.54
C ARG A 203 -22.51 11.56 29.65
N PRO A 204 -22.49 10.32 30.16
CA PRO A 204 -22.33 9.14 29.33
C PRO A 204 -23.47 9.00 28.32
N PRO A 205 -23.23 8.44 27.12
CA PRO A 205 -24.22 8.35 26.07
C PRO A 205 -25.37 7.42 26.47
N GLU A 206 -26.61 7.92 26.33
CA GLU A 206 -27.81 7.11 26.47
C GLU A 206 -28.18 6.55 25.08
N GLY A 207 -27.71 5.33 24.80
CA GLY A 207 -27.95 4.64 23.54
C GLY A 207 -27.09 5.18 22.39
N ARG A 208 -27.71 5.88 21.43
CA ARG A 208 -27.02 6.53 20.30
C ARG A 208 -26.85 8.05 20.47
N ASN A 209 -27.40 8.61 21.55
CA ASN A 209 -27.35 10.05 21.80
C ASN A 209 -26.17 10.35 22.74
N TYR A 210 -25.23 11.14 22.25
CA TYR A 210 -24.10 11.66 23.00
C TYR A 210 -24.44 13.06 23.51
N ASP A 211 -24.09 13.39 24.74
CA ASP A 211 -24.24 14.75 25.28
C ASP A 211 -23.33 15.69 24.48
N CYS A 212 -23.85 16.79 23.93
CA CYS A 212 -23.06 17.76 23.16
C CYS A 212 -23.05 19.15 23.81
N LEU A 213 -22.15 20.05 23.36
CA LEU A 213 -22.03 21.39 23.95
C LEU A 213 -23.33 22.22 23.79
N TRP A 214 -24.14 21.94 22.78
CA TRP A 214 -25.46 22.55 22.58
C TRP A 214 -26.44 22.10 23.66
N ASP A 215 -26.56 20.80 23.91
CA ASP A 215 -27.44 20.26 24.96
C ASP A 215 -27.04 20.75 26.35
N ILE A 216 -25.74 20.89 26.60
CA ILE A 216 -25.19 21.44 27.85
C ILE A 216 -25.54 22.93 27.97
N ALA A 217 -25.46 23.71 26.89
CA ALA A 217 -25.85 25.12 26.88
C ALA A 217 -27.36 25.30 27.07
N GLU A 218 -28.20 24.51 26.40
CA GLU A 218 -29.65 24.57 26.56
C GLU A 218 -30.06 24.20 28.00
N ARG A 219 -29.45 23.17 28.57
CA ARG A 219 -29.70 22.68 29.94
C ARG A 219 -29.26 23.63 31.06
N HIS A 220 -28.18 24.41 30.86
CA HIS A 220 -27.57 25.22 31.92
C HIS A 220 -27.58 26.73 31.70
N LEU A 221 -27.78 27.19 30.47
CA LEU A 221 -27.88 28.60 30.08
C LEU A 221 -29.26 28.96 29.50
N GLY A 222 -30.10 27.97 29.17
CA GLY A 222 -31.45 28.17 28.62
C GLY A 222 -31.51 28.45 27.11
N ASP A 223 -30.37 28.47 26.42
CA ASP A 223 -30.27 28.61 24.97
C ASP A 223 -29.07 27.82 24.46
N GLY A 224 -29.34 26.79 23.64
CA GLY A 224 -28.31 25.94 23.05
C GLY A 224 -27.32 26.68 22.15
N ARG A 225 -27.70 27.84 21.56
CA ARG A 225 -26.80 28.67 20.73
C ARG A 225 -25.59 29.20 21.49
N ARG A 226 -25.67 29.25 22.83
CA ARG A 226 -24.57 29.71 23.71
C ARG A 226 -23.46 28.67 23.90
N TYR A 227 -23.53 27.51 23.23
CA TYR A 227 -22.47 26.49 23.23
C TYR A 227 -21.07 27.02 22.88
N LYS A 228 -21.00 28.09 22.07
CA LYS A 228 -19.73 28.75 21.69
C LYS A 228 -19.00 29.34 22.90
N GLU A 229 -19.73 29.96 23.84
CA GLU A 229 -19.15 30.46 25.10
C GLU A 229 -18.54 29.32 25.92
N ILE A 230 -19.22 28.16 25.93
CA ILE A 230 -18.75 26.96 26.62
C ILE A 230 -17.50 26.40 25.92
N TYR A 231 -17.49 26.31 24.59
CA TYR A 231 -16.32 25.90 23.83
C TYR A 231 -15.11 26.83 24.08
N ASP A 232 -15.29 28.14 23.97
CA ASP A 232 -14.21 29.11 24.18
C ASP A 232 -13.64 29.10 25.62
N LEU A 233 -14.48 28.80 26.62
CA LEU A 233 -14.04 28.62 28.01
C LEU A 233 -13.24 27.33 28.26
N ASN A 234 -13.27 26.36 27.34
CA ASN A 234 -12.69 25.02 27.54
C ASN A 234 -11.71 24.56 26.45
N LYS A 235 -11.65 25.23 25.29
CA LYS A 235 -10.76 24.87 24.19
C LYS A 235 -9.30 24.82 24.66
N ASN A 236 -8.59 23.79 24.21
CA ASN A 236 -7.21 23.46 24.58
C ASN A 236 -6.95 23.19 26.07
N LYS A 237 -7.97 23.10 26.94
CA LYS A 237 -7.79 22.74 28.35
C LYS A 237 -7.70 21.23 28.55
N LEU A 238 -6.80 20.81 29.44
CA LEU A 238 -6.59 19.41 29.80
C LEU A 238 -7.79 18.89 30.60
N GLN A 239 -8.31 17.74 30.19
CA GLN A 239 -9.45 17.05 30.80
C GLN A 239 -8.97 15.94 31.75
N PRO A 240 -9.84 15.38 32.62
CA PRO A 240 -9.45 14.38 33.61
C PRO A 240 -8.84 13.09 33.03
N ASP A 241 -9.09 12.80 31.75
CA ASP A 241 -8.54 11.67 30.97
C ASP A 241 -7.23 12.01 30.23
N GLY A 242 -6.69 13.21 30.43
CA GLY A 242 -5.48 13.71 29.75
C GLY A 242 -5.71 14.23 28.33
N ARG A 243 -6.94 14.16 27.79
CA ARG A 243 -7.28 14.71 26.46
C ARG A 243 -7.58 16.21 26.54
N ARG A 244 -7.84 16.86 25.40
CA ARG A 244 -8.16 18.29 25.30
C ARG A 244 -9.32 18.53 24.33
N LEU A 245 -10.18 19.48 24.66
CA LEU A 245 -11.24 19.94 23.75
C LEU A 245 -10.62 20.79 22.62
N THR A 246 -10.54 20.23 21.41
CA THR A 246 -10.06 20.95 20.22
C THR A 246 -11.17 21.20 19.20
N ASN A 247 -12.11 20.26 19.04
CA ASN A 247 -13.29 20.38 18.17
C ASN A 247 -14.56 20.62 19.04
N PRO A 248 -15.40 21.65 18.77
CA PRO A 248 -16.64 21.89 19.52
C PRO A 248 -17.64 20.72 19.48
N ASP A 249 -17.63 19.91 18.42
CA ASP A 249 -18.59 18.81 18.23
C ASP A 249 -18.14 17.50 18.90
N LEU A 250 -16.95 17.47 19.52
CA LEU A 250 -16.37 16.28 20.14
C LEU A 250 -16.04 16.52 21.63
N ILE A 251 -17.00 16.21 22.48
CA ILE A 251 -16.82 16.06 23.93
C ILE A 251 -17.01 14.59 24.34
N LEU A 252 -16.25 14.14 25.34
CA LEU A 252 -16.31 12.76 25.83
C LEU A 252 -16.95 12.68 27.22
N PRO A 253 -17.65 11.58 27.56
CA PRO A 253 -18.19 11.34 28.89
C PRO A 253 -17.15 11.50 30.00
N GLY A 254 -17.56 12.06 31.14
CA GLY A 254 -16.67 12.31 32.29
C GLY A 254 -15.74 13.52 32.12
N TRP A 255 -15.73 14.19 30.96
CA TRP A 255 -15.08 15.48 30.81
C TRP A 255 -15.75 16.53 31.70
N GLN A 256 -14.95 17.45 32.22
CA GLN A 256 -15.38 18.53 33.09
C GLN A 256 -15.34 19.84 32.31
N VAL A 257 -16.51 20.34 31.96
CA VAL A 257 -16.69 21.48 31.06
C VAL A 257 -17.06 22.71 31.88
N ARG A 258 -16.17 23.72 31.89
CA ARG A 258 -16.41 25.02 32.54
C ARG A 258 -17.61 25.72 31.88
N LEU A 259 -18.43 26.37 32.70
CA LEU A 259 -19.63 27.08 32.26
C LEU A 259 -19.50 28.59 32.51
N PRO A 260 -20.20 29.43 31.73
CA PRO A 260 -20.38 30.85 32.01
C PRO A 260 -20.91 31.13 33.42
N ALA A 261 -20.61 32.32 33.94
CA ALA A 261 -20.88 32.68 35.35
C ALA A 261 -22.38 32.70 35.69
N ASP A 262 -23.25 32.92 34.70
CA ASP A 262 -24.71 32.94 34.84
C ASP A 262 -25.38 31.56 34.83
N ALA A 263 -24.62 30.48 34.55
CA ALA A 263 -25.13 29.11 34.46
C ALA A 263 -25.83 28.61 35.74
N LYS A 264 -26.94 27.88 35.55
CA LYS A 264 -27.85 27.39 36.61
C LYS A 264 -28.28 25.93 36.32
N GLY A 265 -29.04 25.32 37.24
CA GLY A 265 -29.60 23.98 37.08
C GLY A 265 -28.84 22.88 37.83
N SER A 266 -29.45 21.69 37.88
CA SER A 266 -28.89 20.51 38.57
C SER A 266 -27.69 19.93 37.82
N GLY A 267 -26.57 19.75 38.52
CA GLY A 267 -25.30 19.27 37.94
C GLY A 267 -24.24 20.35 37.71
N VAL A 268 -24.52 21.63 38.00
CA VAL A 268 -23.49 22.69 38.02
C VAL A 268 -22.70 22.63 39.34
N HIS A 269 -21.38 22.69 39.26
CA HIS A 269 -20.45 22.68 40.39
C HIS A 269 -19.62 23.96 40.41
N THR A 270 -19.36 24.51 41.60
CA THR A 270 -18.72 25.83 41.78
C THR A 270 -17.51 25.71 42.69
N VAL A 271 -16.35 26.21 42.27
CA VAL A 271 -15.06 26.11 42.99
C VAL A 271 -14.36 27.47 43.02
N LYS A 272 -13.71 27.80 44.16
CA LYS A 272 -12.76 28.92 44.28
C LYS A 272 -11.32 28.43 44.08
N VAL A 273 -10.45 29.28 43.52
CA VAL A 273 -9.03 28.98 43.28
C VAL A 273 -8.15 29.61 44.36
N ASN A 274 -7.17 28.87 44.90
CA ASN A 274 -6.05 29.31 45.73
C ASN A 274 -4.77 28.63 45.21
N VAL A 275 -3.61 29.29 45.32
CA VAL A 275 -2.28 28.77 44.89
C VAL A 275 -1.22 29.23 45.90
N GLU A 276 -0.21 28.38 46.16
CA GLU A 276 1.00 28.70 46.95
C GLU A 276 2.26 28.47 46.09
N ASP A 277 3.21 29.40 46.12
CA ASP A 277 4.43 29.36 45.29
C ASP A 277 5.69 28.95 46.10
N LYS A 278 6.60 28.19 45.47
CA LYS A 278 8.01 28.06 45.90
C LYS A 278 8.96 27.98 44.70
N ILE A 279 10.07 28.71 44.82
CA ILE A 279 11.20 28.75 43.88
C ILE A 279 12.39 28.04 44.55
N VAL A 280 13.20 27.30 43.79
CA VAL A 280 14.50 26.78 44.23
C VAL A 280 15.55 27.09 43.16
N ASP A 281 16.63 27.74 43.57
CA ASP A 281 17.80 28.07 42.75
C ASP A 281 18.96 27.07 43.01
N LYS A 282 19.88 26.92 42.05
CA LYS A 282 20.97 25.92 42.08
C LYS A 282 22.33 26.58 42.27
N THR A 283 23.04 26.20 43.34
CA THR A 283 24.52 26.31 43.40
C THR A 283 25.15 25.06 44.01
N ALA A 284 26.39 24.78 43.58
CA ALA A 284 27.10 23.52 43.78
C ALA A 284 27.61 23.31 45.22
N ASP A 285 27.95 22.06 45.53
CA ASP A 285 28.78 21.72 46.70
C ASP A 285 29.90 20.72 46.33
N LYS A 286 31.05 20.88 46.99
CA LYS A 286 32.20 19.97 47.01
C LYS A 286 32.40 19.55 48.46
N THR A 287 31.93 18.36 48.82
CA THR A 287 32.11 17.84 50.17
C THR A 287 33.57 17.55 50.48
N THR A 288 34.04 18.08 51.61
CA THR A 288 35.28 17.64 52.28
C THR A 288 34.91 17.20 53.69
N ASP A 289 35.30 16.00 54.06
CA ASP A 289 34.93 15.38 55.34
C ASP A 289 35.80 15.89 56.50
N LYS A 290 35.20 16.29 57.64
CA LYS A 290 35.75 16.04 59.00
C LYS A 290 34.89 16.54 60.19
N LYS A 291 34.49 15.54 60.99
CA LYS A 291 34.50 15.45 62.48
C LYS A 291 33.89 16.53 63.40
N VAL A 292 32.83 16.10 64.10
CA VAL A 292 32.63 15.96 65.58
C VAL A 292 33.06 17.10 66.53
N VAL A 293 32.14 17.50 67.45
CA VAL A 293 32.28 17.54 68.95
C VAL A 293 31.33 18.60 69.57
N ASP A 294 30.39 18.14 70.44
CA ASP A 294 29.82 18.77 71.66
C ASP A 294 29.32 20.26 71.67
N LYS A 295 28.41 20.72 72.55
CA LYS A 295 27.39 20.10 73.43
C LYS A 295 26.42 21.17 73.98
N LYS A 296 25.29 20.68 74.53
CA LYS A 296 24.56 21.17 75.72
C LYS A 296 23.80 22.52 75.70
N GLU A 297 22.50 22.40 75.99
CA GLU A 297 21.77 23.03 77.13
C GLU A 297 21.64 24.59 77.19
N GLU A 298 20.54 25.20 77.64
CA GLU A 298 19.25 24.69 78.13
C GLU A 298 18.13 25.76 78.10
N LYS A 299 16.87 25.28 78.06
CA LYS A 299 15.65 25.83 78.72
C LYS A 299 15.10 27.25 78.47
N LYS A 300 13.82 27.20 78.10
CA LYS A 300 12.65 27.93 78.67
C LYS A 300 12.28 29.35 78.21
N ALA A 301 11.21 29.36 77.40
CA ALA A 301 9.86 29.84 77.76
C ALA A 301 9.67 31.25 78.34
N GLY A 302 8.80 32.03 77.67
CA GLY A 302 8.19 33.25 78.18
C GLY A 302 7.31 33.94 77.14
N GLU A 303 6.00 33.91 77.34
CA GLU A 303 5.05 34.71 76.55
C GLU A 303 5.22 36.21 76.91
N HIS A 304 4.94 37.14 75.98
CA HIS A 304 3.65 37.87 75.97
C HIS A 304 3.50 38.87 74.82
N ARG A 305 2.24 39.20 74.50
CA ARG A 305 1.80 40.28 73.58
C ARG A 305 2.29 41.67 74.04
N GLN A 306 2.62 42.56 73.10
CA GLN A 306 1.83 43.76 72.73
C GLN A 306 2.53 44.68 71.71
N ASN A 307 1.78 45.11 70.69
CA ASN A 307 2.02 46.34 69.90
C ASN A 307 1.58 47.55 70.77
N PRO A 308 2.00 48.84 70.54
CA PRO A 308 1.80 49.49 69.22
C PRO A 308 2.66 50.74 68.82
N THR A 309 2.63 51.06 67.51
CA THR A 309 2.71 52.39 66.81
C THR A 309 3.66 53.52 67.29
N LYS A 310 4.50 54.07 66.38
CA LYS A 310 4.37 55.44 65.77
C LYS A 310 5.62 55.99 65.03
N THR A 311 5.35 56.61 63.86
CA THR A 311 5.87 57.94 63.42
C THR A 311 7.34 58.08 62.94
N GLN A 312 7.75 58.89 61.94
CA GLN A 312 7.13 59.65 60.82
C GLN A 312 8.25 60.42 60.05
N THR A 313 8.13 60.66 58.72
CA THR A 313 8.86 61.72 57.93
C THR A 313 10.42 61.63 57.83
N ASP A 314 11.16 62.22 56.87
CA ASP A 314 10.86 63.16 55.76
C ASP A 314 11.92 63.14 54.61
N LYS A 315 11.61 63.83 53.48
CA LYS A 315 12.51 64.56 52.51
C LYS A 315 13.51 63.88 51.52
N ARG A 316 13.19 64.07 50.22
CA ARG A 316 13.92 64.76 49.10
C ARG A 316 15.37 65.28 49.36
N THR A 317 16.30 65.39 48.39
CA THR A 317 16.17 65.85 46.97
C THR A 317 17.43 65.56 46.11
N GLY A 318 17.31 65.60 44.76
CA GLY A 318 18.40 65.89 43.79
C GLY A 318 19.06 64.68 43.11
N GLU A 319 19.40 64.62 41.81
CA GLU A 319 18.93 65.18 40.51
C GLU A 319 20.09 64.97 39.51
N THR A 320 19.91 64.13 38.49
CA THR A 320 20.47 64.22 37.10
C THR A 320 20.18 62.93 36.32
N ILE A 321 19.44 63.00 35.20
CA ILE A 321 19.24 61.91 34.21
C ILE A 321 19.04 62.50 32.82
N GLU A 322 19.83 62.04 31.84
CA GLU A 322 19.46 61.74 30.44
C GLU A 322 20.21 60.41 30.10
N VAL A 323 19.77 59.49 29.23
CA VAL A 323 19.15 59.58 27.90
C VAL A 323 18.21 58.36 27.63
N GLU A 324 17.05 58.62 27.02
CA GLU A 324 16.19 57.80 26.10
C GLU A 324 16.01 56.27 26.28
N LYS A 325 14.78 55.75 26.56
CA LYS A 325 13.56 55.54 25.71
C LYS A 325 13.59 54.24 24.87
N PRO A 326 12.47 53.46 24.83
CA PRO A 326 11.30 53.84 24.02
C PRO A 326 9.93 53.71 24.74
N SER A 327 8.89 54.29 24.16
CA SER A 327 7.49 54.16 24.61
C SER A 327 6.52 54.00 23.44
N SER A 328 5.44 53.27 23.71
CA SER A 328 4.34 52.88 22.83
C SER A 328 3.58 54.02 22.14
N VAL A 329 2.82 53.66 21.10
CA VAL A 329 1.65 54.42 20.60
C VAL A 329 0.51 53.46 20.31
N GLU A 330 -0.68 53.75 20.86
CA GLU A 330 -1.97 53.30 20.33
C GLU A 330 -2.81 54.54 19.97
N ILE A 331 -3.42 54.48 18.77
CA ILE A 331 -4.76 54.93 18.36
C ILE A 331 -5.25 56.32 18.84
N GLY A 332 -5.54 57.21 17.88
CA GLY A 332 -6.36 58.42 18.04
C GLY A 332 -6.90 58.93 16.69
N ASP A 333 -8.12 59.48 16.69
CA ASP A 333 -8.93 59.81 15.50
C ASP A 333 -9.04 61.34 15.22
N ALA A 334 -9.64 61.68 14.09
CA ALA A 334 -10.29 62.95 13.72
C ALA A 334 -9.47 64.16 13.21
N SER A 335 -9.50 64.33 11.89
CA SER A 335 -10.02 65.54 11.20
C SER A 335 -9.84 66.93 11.86
N LYS A 336 -8.85 67.71 11.38
CA LYS A 336 -9.02 69.06 10.76
C LYS A 336 -7.67 69.79 10.60
N ASP A 337 -7.28 70.10 9.37
CA ASP A 337 -6.69 71.41 9.04
C ASP A 337 -7.01 71.76 7.55
N PRO A 338 -7.31 73.02 7.18
CA PRO A 338 -7.95 73.31 5.90
C PRO A 338 -7.01 73.99 4.88
N LYS A 339 -6.69 73.32 3.75
CA LYS A 339 -6.34 73.94 2.45
C LYS A 339 -6.06 72.92 1.32
N ALA A 340 -7.11 72.30 0.80
CA ALA A 340 -7.14 71.79 -0.58
C ALA A 340 -8.59 71.90 -1.08
N LYS A 341 -8.82 72.49 -2.26
CA LYS A 341 -10.17 72.84 -2.73
C LYS A 341 -10.85 71.67 -3.44
N ASP A 342 -12.16 71.56 -3.24
CA ASP A 342 -13.02 70.53 -3.80
C ASP A 342 -13.12 70.54 -5.34
N SER A 343 -13.34 69.36 -5.90
CA SER A 343 -14.20 69.15 -7.09
C SER A 343 -14.74 67.72 -7.09
N LYS A 344 -16.07 67.58 -7.19
CA LYS A 344 -16.79 66.30 -7.10
C LYS A 344 -16.61 65.45 -8.38
N PRO A 345 -16.73 64.12 -8.29
CA PRO A 345 -16.87 63.27 -9.47
C PRO A 345 -18.23 63.51 -10.14
N VAL A 346 -18.23 63.77 -11.44
CA VAL A 346 -19.44 63.86 -12.27
C VAL A 346 -19.46 62.67 -13.24
N ALA A 347 -20.62 62.02 -13.35
CA ALA A 347 -20.81 60.90 -14.25
C ALA A 347 -20.88 61.36 -15.73
N VAL A 348 -20.25 60.60 -16.62
CA VAL A 348 -20.50 60.66 -18.07
C VAL A 348 -20.65 59.22 -18.59
N LYS A 349 -21.77 58.95 -19.27
CA LYS A 349 -22.04 57.71 -20.00
C LYS A 349 -21.65 57.89 -21.49
N PRO A 350 -21.51 56.79 -22.26
CA PRO A 350 -20.58 56.73 -23.39
C PRO A 350 -21.16 57.24 -24.71
N ASP A 351 -20.28 57.54 -25.67
CA ASP A 351 -20.64 57.35 -27.08
C ASP A 351 -19.44 56.96 -27.99
N LYS A 352 -19.83 56.23 -29.03
CA LYS A 352 -19.11 55.60 -30.17
C LYS A 352 -17.77 56.18 -30.64
N VAL A 353 -16.87 55.25 -31.00
CA VAL A 353 -16.34 55.16 -32.38
C VAL A 353 -16.43 53.69 -32.83
N ALA A 354 -16.87 53.44 -34.07
CA ALA A 354 -17.05 52.11 -34.63
C ALA A 354 -15.90 51.73 -35.59
N PRO A 355 -15.53 50.44 -35.71
CA PRO A 355 -14.75 49.92 -36.84
C PRO A 355 -15.60 49.83 -38.12
N HIS A 356 -14.95 49.94 -39.27
CA HIS A 356 -15.57 49.80 -40.60
C HIS A 356 -16.02 48.36 -40.93
N VAL A 357 -17.08 48.28 -41.73
CA VAL A 357 -17.63 47.13 -42.50
C VAL A 357 -18.33 47.76 -43.73
N PRO A 358 -18.89 47.04 -44.73
CA PRO A 358 -18.75 45.63 -45.14
C PRO A 358 -18.56 45.44 -46.68
N GLY A 359 -18.64 44.20 -47.15
CA GLY A 359 -19.05 43.86 -48.54
C GLY A 359 -18.97 42.37 -48.86
N ASP A 360 -19.87 41.76 -49.63
CA ASP A 360 -21.27 41.38 -49.30
C ASP A 360 -21.69 40.16 -50.18
N SER A 361 -22.87 39.58 -49.93
CA SER A 361 -23.62 38.55 -50.67
C SER A 361 -23.27 37.07 -50.40
N GLY A 362 -24.24 36.20 -50.08
CA GLY A 362 -25.68 36.44 -49.90
C GLY A 362 -26.45 35.33 -49.15
N ASN A 363 -27.69 35.64 -48.76
CA ASN A 363 -28.64 34.83 -47.97
C ASN A 363 -29.92 34.60 -48.82
N PRO A 364 -30.75 33.55 -48.62
CA PRO A 364 -31.74 33.49 -47.51
C PRO A 364 -31.90 32.08 -46.88
N GLY A 365 -32.52 31.86 -45.71
CA GLY A 365 -33.13 32.75 -44.71
C GLY A 365 -33.48 31.96 -43.42
N GLY A 366 -33.79 32.64 -42.30
CA GLY A 366 -34.10 32.00 -40.99
C GLY A 366 -35.59 31.62 -40.81
N PRO A 367 -36.10 31.38 -39.58
CA PRO A 367 -35.50 31.51 -38.23
C PRO A 367 -35.64 30.17 -37.40
N VAL A 368 -35.53 30.02 -36.06
CA VAL A 368 -35.40 30.90 -34.86
C VAL A 368 -34.65 30.15 -33.71
N ALA A 369 -34.29 30.89 -32.65
CA ALA A 369 -34.29 30.50 -31.22
C ALA A 369 -33.36 29.39 -30.69
N GLY A 370 -32.54 29.76 -29.71
CA GLY A 370 -31.54 28.92 -29.06
C GLY A 370 -32.06 27.84 -28.12
N GLY A 371 -31.21 26.83 -27.93
CA GLY A 371 -31.45 25.65 -27.09
C GLY A 371 -30.28 24.69 -27.21
N SER A 372 -29.11 25.06 -26.68
CA SER A 372 -27.85 24.30 -26.83
C SER A 372 -27.90 22.95 -26.09
N ARG A 373 -28.41 21.91 -26.75
CA ARG A 373 -28.12 20.51 -26.40
C ARG A 373 -26.79 20.11 -27.02
N VAL A 374 -25.75 20.01 -26.20
CA VAL A 374 -24.56 19.22 -26.54
C VAL A 374 -24.95 17.75 -26.37
N TYR A 375 -24.60 16.93 -27.36
CA TYR A 375 -24.73 15.47 -27.26
C TYR A 375 -23.67 14.94 -26.29
N ASP A 376 -24.07 14.06 -25.36
CA ASP A 376 -23.11 13.22 -24.63
C ASP A 376 -22.39 12.30 -25.62
N ALA A 377 -21.15 12.66 -25.93
CA ALA A 377 -20.22 11.73 -26.56
C ALA A 377 -19.82 10.64 -25.56
N PRO A 378 -19.51 9.41 -26.00
CA PRO A 378 -18.90 8.42 -25.13
C PRO A 378 -17.62 8.99 -24.49
N ALA A 379 -17.35 8.58 -23.24
CA ALA A 379 -16.31 9.15 -22.40
C ALA A 379 -14.96 9.31 -23.14
N PRO A 380 -14.24 10.43 -22.95
CA PRO A 380 -12.96 10.64 -23.60
C PRO A 380 -12.00 9.51 -23.21
N VAL A 381 -11.38 8.90 -24.24
CA VAL A 381 -10.20 8.06 -24.06
C VAL A 381 -9.16 8.88 -23.29
N ALA A 382 -8.59 8.29 -22.24
CA ALA A 382 -7.67 8.99 -21.34
C ALA A 382 -6.50 9.61 -22.12
N THR A 383 -6.52 10.94 -22.24
CA THR A 383 -5.36 11.74 -22.63
C THR A 383 -4.34 11.71 -21.50
N GLU A 384 -3.05 11.76 -21.86
CA GLU A 384 -1.93 11.74 -20.93
C GLU A 384 -2.05 12.80 -19.82
N SER A 385 -2.47 12.36 -18.63
CA SER A 385 -2.40 13.11 -17.39
C SER A 385 -1.89 12.17 -16.30
N GLY A 386 -1.00 12.68 -15.45
CA GLY A 386 -0.30 11.88 -14.43
C GLY A 386 -1.25 11.15 -13.48
N PHE A 387 -0.79 10.00 -13.00
CA PHE A 387 -1.44 9.15 -12.01
C PHE A 387 -1.89 9.94 -10.76
N ASP A 388 -3.16 9.79 -10.35
CA ASP A 388 -3.69 10.43 -9.14
C ASP A 388 -3.45 9.55 -7.89
N PRO A 389 -2.64 10.00 -6.91
CA PRO A 389 -2.40 9.21 -5.71
C PRO A 389 -3.61 9.07 -4.76
N VAL A 390 -4.68 9.85 -4.95
CA VAL A 390 -5.95 9.65 -4.23
C VAL A 390 -6.58 8.31 -4.65
N GLU A 391 -6.41 7.90 -5.92
CA GLU A 391 -6.80 6.56 -6.38
C GLU A 391 -5.91 5.47 -5.76
N ALA A 392 -4.61 5.72 -5.56
CA ALA A 392 -3.72 4.77 -4.85
C ALA A 392 -4.22 4.45 -3.42
N GLY A 393 -4.71 5.47 -2.71
CA GLY A 393 -5.36 5.33 -1.41
C GLY A 393 -6.66 4.50 -1.48
N LEU A 394 -7.41 4.59 -2.57
CA LEU A 394 -8.61 3.77 -2.82
C LEU A 394 -8.28 2.28 -3.01
N TYR A 395 -7.10 1.97 -3.58
CA TYR A 395 -6.54 0.61 -3.67
C TYR A 395 -5.82 0.16 -2.38
N GLY A 396 -5.86 0.96 -1.31
CA GLY A 396 -5.27 0.64 -0.02
C GLY A 396 -3.77 0.87 0.10
N PHE A 397 -3.10 1.37 -0.94
CA PHE A 397 -1.66 1.61 -0.97
C PHE A 397 -1.36 3.12 -1.12
N GLY A 398 -1.38 3.86 0.00
CA GLY A 398 -1.06 5.31 -0.03
C GLY A 398 0.37 5.62 -0.52
N ALA A 399 1.31 4.70 -0.30
CA ALA A 399 2.71 4.81 -0.71
C ALA A 399 2.98 4.22 -2.11
N THR A 400 2.92 5.07 -3.13
CA THR A 400 3.09 4.68 -4.54
C THR A 400 4.51 4.18 -4.88
N LEU A 401 5.53 4.68 -4.17
CA LEU A 401 6.93 4.25 -4.32
C LEU A 401 7.20 2.90 -3.66
N LEU A 402 6.66 2.65 -2.47
CA LEU A 402 6.65 1.33 -1.83
C LEU A 402 5.89 0.30 -2.68
N ALA A 403 4.74 0.67 -3.23
CA ALA A 403 4.02 -0.17 -4.18
C ALA A 403 4.85 -0.49 -5.43
N ALA A 404 5.62 0.47 -5.96
CA ALA A 404 6.56 0.22 -7.06
C ALA A 404 7.70 -0.74 -6.69
N GLY A 405 8.34 -0.55 -5.52
CA GLY A 405 9.38 -1.46 -5.02
C GLY A 405 8.87 -2.88 -4.83
N LEU A 406 7.69 -3.04 -4.22
CA LEU A 406 7.02 -4.33 -4.06
C LEU A 406 6.62 -4.96 -5.40
N ALA A 407 6.06 -4.20 -6.34
CA ALA A 407 5.69 -4.69 -7.67
C ALA A 407 6.92 -5.17 -8.46
N LEU A 408 8.03 -4.44 -8.40
CA LEU A 408 9.31 -4.84 -9.01
C LEU A 408 9.93 -6.07 -8.32
N ALA A 409 9.89 -6.14 -6.99
CA ALA A 409 10.36 -7.31 -6.24
C ALA A 409 9.54 -8.57 -6.59
N LEU A 410 8.21 -8.43 -6.73
CA LEU A 410 7.33 -9.51 -7.15
C LEU A 410 7.60 -9.93 -8.62
N LYS A 411 7.81 -8.96 -9.53
CA LYS A 411 8.22 -9.21 -10.93
C LYS A 411 9.53 -10.01 -10.99
N ARG A 412 10.52 -9.66 -10.17
CA ARG A 412 11.81 -10.37 -10.08
C ARG A 412 11.66 -11.80 -9.57
N ARG A 413 10.86 -12.05 -8.52
CA ARG A 413 10.66 -13.41 -7.97
C ARG A 413 9.92 -14.36 -8.91
N ARG A 414 8.93 -13.84 -9.64
CA ARG A 414 8.08 -14.65 -10.53
C ARG A 414 8.64 -14.73 -11.97
N GLY A 415 9.63 -13.91 -12.32
CA GLY A 415 10.29 -13.88 -13.64
C GLY A 415 9.33 -13.45 -14.75
N TRP A 416 8.83 -12.21 -14.69
CA TRP A 416 7.59 -11.85 -15.40
C TRP A 416 7.72 -10.93 -16.63
N ALA A 417 7.22 -11.43 -17.77
CA ALA A 417 6.74 -10.62 -18.89
C ALA A 417 5.20 -10.72 -19.01
N LEU A 418 4.45 -9.78 -18.43
CA LEU A 418 3.00 -9.54 -18.64
C LEU A 418 2.04 -10.75 -18.81
N GLY A 419 1.69 -11.50 -17.75
CA GLY A 419 0.68 -12.58 -17.81
C GLY A 419 -0.11 -12.74 -16.50
N PRO A 420 -1.24 -13.48 -16.48
CA PRO A 420 -2.24 -13.33 -15.42
C PRO A 420 -1.69 -13.65 -14.03
N GLY A 421 -2.21 -12.92 -13.03
CA GLY A 421 -1.85 -13.06 -11.62
C GLY A 421 -2.09 -14.48 -11.06
N PRO A 422 -1.82 -14.72 -9.76
CA PRO A 422 -1.80 -16.06 -9.18
C PRO A 422 -3.04 -16.89 -9.52
N LYS A 423 -2.84 -18.21 -9.64
CA LYS A 423 -3.90 -19.16 -10.04
C LYS A 423 -5.10 -19.12 -9.08
N SER A 424 -4.85 -18.86 -7.79
CA SER A 424 -5.89 -18.64 -6.78
C SER A 424 -6.46 -17.21 -6.84
N GLY A 425 -7.79 -17.10 -6.73
CA GLY A 425 -8.48 -15.81 -6.78
C GLY A 425 -8.26 -14.90 -5.56
N SER A 426 -7.73 -15.42 -4.45
CA SER A 426 -7.50 -14.66 -3.21
C SER A 426 -6.42 -13.59 -3.37
N HIS A 427 -5.25 -13.94 -3.89
CA HIS A 427 -4.11 -13.02 -3.99
C HIS A 427 -4.12 -12.17 -5.25
N ARG A 428 -5.00 -12.48 -6.21
CA ARG A 428 -5.11 -11.75 -7.47
C ARG A 428 -5.58 -10.30 -7.27
N GLN A 429 -6.46 -10.05 -6.30
CA GLN A 429 -6.94 -8.70 -6.01
C GLN A 429 -5.82 -7.84 -5.42
N THR A 430 -5.15 -8.32 -4.37
CA THR A 430 -3.97 -7.67 -3.75
C THR A 430 -2.91 -7.32 -4.79
N GLU A 431 -2.69 -8.19 -5.78
CA GLU A 431 -1.73 -7.93 -6.85
C GLU A 431 -2.21 -6.88 -7.87
N VAL A 432 -3.50 -6.88 -8.22
CA VAL A 432 -4.10 -5.83 -9.05
C VAL A 432 -4.00 -4.48 -8.34
N ASP A 433 -4.37 -4.42 -7.06
CA ASP A 433 -4.31 -3.21 -6.23
C ASP A 433 -2.86 -2.69 -6.12
N LEU A 434 -1.89 -3.59 -5.91
CA LEU A 434 -0.46 -3.26 -5.88
C LEU A 434 0.02 -2.67 -7.21
N ARG A 435 -0.37 -3.26 -8.35
CA ARG A 435 -0.03 -2.77 -9.70
C ARG A 435 -0.71 -1.44 -10.03
N LEU A 436 -1.95 -1.24 -9.59
CA LEU A 436 -2.68 0.01 -9.79
C LEU A 436 -2.09 1.14 -8.95
N ALA A 437 -1.58 0.87 -7.75
CA ALA A 437 -0.93 1.87 -6.91
C ALA A 437 0.55 2.13 -7.23
N SER A 438 1.20 1.28 -8.03
CA SER A 438 2.64 1.35 -8.29
C SER A 438 3.04 2.47 -9.28
N ASP A 439 3.71 3.51 -8.78
CA ASP A 439 4.32 4.55 -9.61
C ASP A 439 5.79 4.20 -9.93
N VAL A 440 5.94 3.18 -10.80
CA VAL A 440 7.24 2.69 -11.26
C VAL A 440 8.06 3.77 -11.97
N PRO A 441 7.49 4.61 -12.87
CA PRO A 441 8.25 5.67 -13.54
C PRO A 441 8.83 6.70 -12.57
N THR A 442 8.09 7.12 -11.54
CA THR A 442 8.65 8.03 -10.52
C THR A 442 9.72 7.36 -9.67
N ALA A 443 9.56 6.08 -9.31
CA ALA A 443 10.59 5.34 -8.58
C ALA A 443 11.90 5.21 -9.40
N GLN A 444 11.80 4.91 -10.70
CA GLN A 444 12.94 4.87 -11.62
C GLN A 444 13.58 6.25 -11.82
N PHE A 445 12.77 7.31 -11.92
CA PHE A 445 13.27 8.70 -11.99
C PHE A 445 14.10 9.08 -10.75
N VAL A 446 13.62 8.75 -9.54
CA VAL A 446 14.35 9.05 -8.30
C VAL A 446 15.65 8.24 -8.23
N ASP A 447 15.62 6.94 -8.49
CA ASP A 447 16.83 6.10 -8.49
C ASP A 447 17.88 6.62 -9.48
N SER A 448 17.47 6.83 -10.74
CA SER A 448 18.34 7.33 -11.81
C SER A 448 18.93 8.69 -11.46
N ALA A 449 18.12 9.62 -10.95
CA ALA A 449 18.57 10.95 -10.55
C ALA A 449 19.65 10.89 -9.45
N LEU A 450 19.48 10.02 -8.45
CA LEU A 450 20.43 9.85 -7.36
C LEU A 450 21.74 9.21 -7.83
N ARG A 451 21.67 8.17 -8.68
CA ARG A 451 22.86 7.51 -9.25
C ARG A 451 23.68 8.47 -10.14
N HIS A 452 23.02 9.26 -10.99
CA HIS A 452 23.69 10.28 -11.79
C HIS A 452 24.32 11.38 -10.93
N LEU A 453 23.65 11.82 -9.86
CA LEU A 453 24.23 12.78 -8.93
C LEU A 453 25.51 12.22 -8.29
N GLY A 454 25.48 10.97 -7.80
CA GLY A 454 26.65 10.30 -7.25
C GLY A 454 27.81 10.18 -8.25
N ALA A 455 27.52 9.79 -9.50
CA ALA A 455 28.50 9.69 -10.57
C ALA A 455 29.11 11.06 -10.97
N ALA A 456 28.28 12.09 -11.09
CA ALA A 456 28.73 13.44 -11.44
C ALA A 456 29.58 14.08 -10.34
N LEU A 457 29.20 13.91 -9.07
CA LEU A 457 30.00 14.35 -7.92
C LEU A 457 31.37 13.64 -7.88
N LYS A 458 31.40 12.32 -8.17
CA LYS A 458 32.66 11.57 -8.31
C LYS A 458 33.55 12.14 -9.42
N GLN A 459 33.00 12.36 -10.60
CA GLN A 459 33.73 12.87 -11.76
C GLN A 459 34.31 14.27 -11.53
N GLN A 460 33.59 15.11 -10.80
CA GLN A 460 34.03 16.46 -10.43
C GLN A 460 34.86 16.51 -9.14
N ASN A 461 35.13 15.36 -8.50
CA ASN A 461 35.82 15.22 -7.22
C ASN A 461 35.19 16.10 -6.10
N GLN A 462 33.86 16.25 -6.13
CA GLN A 462 33.10 16.97 -5.11
C GLN A 462 32.62 16.01 -4.01
N PRO A 463 32.51 16.47 -2.74
CA PRO A 463 31.91 15.67 -1.68
C PRO A 463 30.40 15.46 -1.92
N VAL A 464 29.88 14.33 -1.45
CA VAL A 464 28.43 14.10 -1.39
C VAL A 464 27.86 14.91 -0.22
N PRO A 465 26.91 15.84 -0.44
CA PRO A 465 26.34 16.62 0.65
C PRO A 465 25.36 15.78 1.48
N ALA A 466 25.29 16.04 2.78
CA ALA A 466 24.24 15.49 3.64
C ALA A 466 22.87 16.06 3.27
N ILE A 467 21.87 15.18 3.10
CA ILE A 467 20.48 15.57 2.82
C ILE A 467 19.57 15.10 3.96
N VAL A 468 18.70 15.97 4.45
CA VAL A 468 17.76 15.63 5.53
C VAL A 468 16.47 15.04 4.95
N ALA A 469 16.04 15.55 3.80
CA ALA A 469 14.81 15.13 3.13
C ALA A 469 14.92 15.24 1.61
N ALA A 470 14.05 14.52 0.90
CA ALA A 470 13.77 14.71 -0.51
C ALA A 470 12.28 14.90 -0.72
N LEU A 471 11.90 15.81 -1.63
CA LEU A 471 10.52 16.04 -2.05
C LEU A 471 10.39 15.64 -3.51
N VAL A 472 9.44 14.74 -3.80
CA VAL A 472 9.19 14.21 -5.14
C VAL A 472 7.81 14.64 -5.62
N THR A 473 7.76 15.16 -6.83
CA THR A 473 6.54 15.58 -7.52
C THR A 473 6.48 14.97 -8.93
N ASP A 474 5.37 15.18 -9.62
CA ASP A 474 5.25 14.94 -11.06
C ASP A 474 6.36 15.63 -11.87
N LYS A 475 6.75 16.85 -11.47
CA LYS A 475 7.64 17.73 -12.24
C LYS A 475 9.10 17.74 -11.79
N ALA A 476 9.42 17.38 -10.55
CA ALA A 476 10.77 17.51 -10.00
C ALA A 476 11.06 16.61 -8.79
N LEU A 477 12.36 16.33 -8.61
CA LEU A 477 12.98 15.85 -7.37
C LEU A 477 13.72 17.03 -6.72
N THR A 478 13.44 17.33 -5.46
CA THR A 478 14.12 18.37 -4.67
C THR A 478 14.80 17.76 -3.47
N LEU A 479 16.13 17.84 -3.38
CA LEU A 479 16.90 17.45 -2.20
C LEU A 479 17.02 18.64 -1.25
N VAL A 480 16.74 18.42 0.03
CA VAL A 480 16.88 19.41 1.12
C VAL A 480 18.13 19.09 1.90
N LEU A 481 19.13 19.98 1.80
CA LEU A 481 20.46 19.78 2.37
C LEU A 481 20.43 20.03 3.88
N ALA A 482 21.33 19.40 4.62
CA ALA A 482 21.43 19.60 6.07
C ALA A 482 21.80 21.06 6.41
N PRO A 483 21.27 21.67 7.49
CA PRO A 483 21.50 23.09 7.80
C PRO A 483 22.97 23.47 8.04
N THR A 484 23.83 22.48 8.32
CA THR A 484 25.28 22.62 8.54
C THR A 484 26.09 22.53 7.24
N GLU A 485 25.49 22.15 6.12
CA GLU A 485 26.17 22.06 4.83
C GLU A 485 26.38 23.44 4.21
N ASN A 486 27.59 23.64 3.65
CA ASN A 486 27.91 24.73 2.73
C ASN A 486 28.43 24.10 1.42
N PRO A 487 27.54 23.53 0.61
CA PRO A 487 27.96 22.73 -0.53
C PRO A 487 28.34 23.62 -1.71
N SER A 488 29.20 23.09 -2.58
CA SER A 488 29.53 23.73 -3.86
C SER A 488 28.31 23.76 -4.80
N ALA A 489 28.40 24.51 -5.90
CA ALA A 489 27.35 24.48 -6.91
C ALA A 489 27.15 23.03 -7.44
N PRO A 490 25.91 22.52 -7.48
CA PRO A 490 25.66 21.14 -7.88
C PRO A 490 26.03 20.91 -9.35
N PRO A 491 26.35 19.66 -9.73
CA PRO A 491 26.59 19.31 -11.11
C PRO A 491 25.32 19.51 -11.96
N PRO A 492 25.42 20.07 -13.18
CA PRO A 492 24.29 20.09 -14.12
C PRO A 492 23.73 18.67 -14.34
N PRO A 493 22.41 18.50 -14.55
CA PRO A 493 21.39 19.55 -14.75
C PRO A 493 20.67 20.01 -13.46
N TRP A 494 21.23 19.75 -12.27
CA TRP A 494 20.65 20.19 -11.00
C TRP A 494 20.71 21.71 -10.84
N GLY A 495 19.57 22.31 -10.50
CA GLY A 495 19.46 23.72 -10.14
C GLY A 495 19.51 23.96 -8.63
N VAL A 496 19.78 25.20 -8.24
CA VAL A 496 19.77 25.65 -6.84
C VAL A 496 18.57 26.57 -6.58
N ILE A 497 17.86 26.35 -5.47
CA ILE A 497 16.87 27.29 -4.93
C ILE A 497 17.11 27.49 -3.42
N ALA A 498 16.41 28.45 -2.81
CA ALA A 498 16.45 28.73 -1.37
C ALA A 498 17.89 28.88 -0.83
N ASP A 499 18.63 29.84 -1.41
CA ASP A 499 19.96 30.29 -0.98
C ASP A 499 21.01 29.17 -0.83
N GLY A 500 20.99 28.18 -1.73
CA GLY A 500 21.94 27.06 -1.73
C GLY A 500 21.42 25.79 -1.05
N ARG A 501 20.37 25.89 -0.22
CA ARG A 501 19.93 24.79 0.69
C ARG A 501 19.02 23.75 0.06
N ARG A 502 18.60 23.95 -1.20
CA ARG A 502 17.78 22.99 -1.94
C ARG A 502 18.31 22.81 -3.35
N TRP A 503 18.56 21.56 -3.72
CA TRP A 503 18.97 21.16 -5.06
C TRP A 503 17.76 20.56 -5.79
N VAL A 504 17.47 21.03 -7.00
CA VAL A 504 16.27 20.67 -7.75
C VAL A 504 16.64 20.10 -9.11
N LEU A 505 16.25 18.85 -9.36
CA LEU A 505 16.23 18.26 -10.69
C LEU A 505 14.79 18.28 -11.23
N ARG A 506 14.56 18.97 -12.34
CA ARG A 506 13.27 18.87 -13.05
C ARG A 506 13.25 17.57 -13.86
N ARG A 507 12.12 16.85 -13.84
CA ARG A 507 11.95 15.58 -14.56
C ARG A 507 12.22 15.71 -16.07
N ALA A 508 11.83 16.84 -16.67
CA ALA A 508 12.10 17.16 -18.09
C ALA A 508 13.58 17.41 -18.43
N TYR A 509 14.47 17.47 -17.43
CA TYR A 509 15.93 17.54 -17.62
C TYR A 509 16.64 16.36 -16.94
N ALA A 510 15.90 15.31 -16.57
CA ALA A 510 16.50 14.10 -16.02
C ALA A 510 17.31 13.38 -17.11
N PRO A 511 18.51 12.88 -16.81
CA PRO A 511 19.21 11.99 -17.73
C PRO A 511 18.44 10.67 -17.87
N GLU A 512 18.18 10.26 -19.12
CA GLU A 512 17.36 9.08 -19.44
C GLU A 512 18.15 7.76 -19.53
N ALA A 513 19.47 7.84 -19.70
CA ALA A 513 20.34 6.66 -19.81
C ALA A 513 20.52 5.96 -18.45
N GLU A 514 20.35 4.64 -18.37
CA GLU A 514 20.59 3.90 -17.13
C GLU A 514 22.09 3.82 -16.81
N ILE A 515 22.49 4.19 -15.58
CA ILE A 515 23.91 4.26 -15.19
C ILE A 515 24.24 3.31 -14.03
N THR A 516 25.23 2.43 -14.25
CA THR A 516 25.77 1.52 -13.24
C THR A 516 26.66 2.26 -12.25
N ALA A 517 26.04 3.07 -11.38
CA ALA A 517 26.68 3.78 -10.28
C ALA A 517 25.91 3.56 -8.97
N PRO A 518 26.58 3.53 -7.79
CA PRO A 518 25.90 3.36 -6.51
C PRO A 518 25.07 4.61 -6.14
N SER A 519 23.90 4.40 -5.53
CA SER A 519 23.13 5.50 -4.96
C SER A 519 23.87 6.15 -3.78
N PRO A 520 23.96 7.50 -3.70
CA PRO A 520 24.53 8.20 -2.55
C PRO A 520 23.69 8.09 -1.26
N TYR A 521 22.38 7.87 -1.36
CA TYR A 521 21.44 7.94 -0.22
C TYR A 521 20.57 6.65 -0.12
N PRO A 522 21.12 5.51 0.32
CA PRO A 522 20.39 4.24 0.38
C PRO A 522 19.31 4.19 1.47
N SER A 523 19.46 5.02 2.51
CA SER A 523 18.59 5.13 3.68
C SER A 523 17.48 6.19 3.52
N LEU A 524 17.31 6.71 2.30
CA LEU A 524 16.23 7.62 1.93
C LEU A 524 14.92 6.84 1.79
N VAL A 525 13.92 7.17 2.63
CA VAL A 525 12.64 6.42 2.72
C VAL A 525 11.44 7.35 2.86
N THR A 526 10.31 6.98 2.25
CA THR A 526 9.07 7.76 2.23
C THR A 526 8.37 7.81 3.59
N VAL A 527 8.16 9.01 4.14
CA VAL A 527 7.40 9.20 5.39
C VAL A 527 5.93 9.56 5.18
N GLY A 528 5.57 10.14 4.03
CA GLY A 528 4.20 10.56 3.75
C GLY A 528 4.09 11.56 2.60
N ARG A 529 2.96 12.26 2.51
CA ARG A 529 2.75 13.43 1.63
C ARG A 529 2.55 14.71 2.42
N ASN A 530 3.13 15.82 1.96
CA ASN A 530 2.83 17.13 2.54
C ASN A 530 1.55 17.74 1.94
N ALA A 531 1.15 18.90 2.45
CA ALA A 531 -0.01 19.66 1.97
C ALA A 531 0.10 20.13 0.50
N ASP A 532 1.30 20.14 -0.09
CA ASP A 532 1.52 20.42 -1.52
C ASP A 532 1.39 19.16 -2.40
N HIS A 533 0.95 18.04 -1.82
CA HIS A 533 0.90 16.69 -2.40
C HIS A 533 2.26 16.10 -2.83
N ALA A 534 3.38 16.74 -2.46
CA ALA A 534 4.72 16.20 -2.71
C ALA A 534 4.95 14.98 -1.81
N ILE A 535 5.50 13.91 -2.39
CA ILE A 535 5.95 12.74 -1.64
C ILE A 535 7.21 13.15 -0.88
N VAL A 536 7.19 13.04 0.45
CA VAL A 536 8.30 13.40 1.32
C VAL A 536 9.05 12.15 1.75
N LEU A 537 10.36 12.14 1.50
CA LEU A 537 11.29 11.13 1.97
C LEU A 537 12.28 11.76 2.95
N VAL A 538 12.78 10.98 3.90
CA VAL A 538 13.85 11.39 4.83
C VAL A 538 15.01 10.41 4.75
N ASP A 539 16.24 10.89 4.89
CA ASP A 539 17.42 10.02 4.97
C ASP A 539 17.70 9.67 6.45
N LEU A 540 17.45 8.41 6.81
CA LEU A 540 17.61 7.95 8.19
C LEU A 540 19.06 8.05 8.71
N SER A 541 20.06 8.12 7.82
CA SER A 541 21.45 8.34 8.23
C SER A 541 21.66 9.70 8.92
N GLN A 542 20.85 10.71 8.55
CA GLN A 542 20.95 12.06 9.12
C GLN A 542 20.25 12.22 10.47
N ALA A 543 19.62 11.17 11.00
CA ALA A 543 19.21 11.14 12.40
C ALA A 543 20.42 11.12 13.36
N GLN A 544 21.58 10.61 12.91
CA GLN A 544 22.83 10.48 13.70
C GLN A 544 22.60 9.84 15.08
N GLY A 545 21.66 8.89 15.13
CA GLY A 545 21.06 8.38 16.37
C GLY A 545 19.71 7.72 16.10
N ILE A 546 18.93 7.52 17.17
CA ILE A 546 17.59 6.93 17.11
C ILE A 546 16.58 7.90 16.45
N ALA A 547 15.82 7.39 15.49
CA ALA A 547 14.57 7.98 15.03
C ALA A 547 13.38 7.26 15.70
N SER A 548 12.68 7.95 16.62
CA SER A 548 11.56 7.37 17.37
C SER A 548 10.20 7.79 16.81
N PHE A 549 9.26 6.85 16.76
CA PHE A 549 7.91 7.02 16.22
C PHE A 549 6.90 6.80 17.35
N GLY A 550 6.47 7.91 17.98
CA GLY A 550 5.53 7.94 19.09
C GLY A 550 4.11 8.31 18.66
N GLY A 551 3.24 8.61 19.64
CA GLY A 551 1.83 8.90 19.41
C GLY A 551 0.95 7.64 19.47
N VAL A 552 0.10 7.44 18.47
CA VAL A 552 -0.79 6.27 18.39
C VAL A 552 0.03 5.02 18.06
N VAL A 553 0.27 4.17 19.07
CA VAL A 553 1.21 3.03 19.01
C VAL A 553 1.00 2.13 17.79
N ASN A 554 -0.24 1.76 17.46
CA ASN A 554 -0.52 0.91 16.31
C ASN A 554 -0.20 1.63 14.99
N ALA A 555 -0.63 2.89 14.82
CA ALA A 555 -0.32 3.66 13.62
C ALA A 555 1.19 3.88 13.45
N ALA A 556 1.91 4.20 14.53
CA ALA A 556 3.37 4.31 14.52
C ALA A 556 4.05 2.98 14.14
N ARG A 557 3.53 1.84 14.62
CA ARG A 557 4.02 0.50 14.25
C ARG A 557 3.78 0.19 12.76
N ASP A 558 2.60 0.52 12.24
CA ASP A 558 2.23 0.29 10.84
C ASP A 558 3.03 1.20 9.87
N VAL A 559 3.28 2.45 10.27
CA VAL A 559 4.21 3.37 9.57
C VAL A 559 5.61 2.77 9.55
N VAL A 560 6.20 2.43 10.70
CA VAL A 560 7.55 1.87 10.79
C VAL A 560 7.69 0.54 10.03
N GLY A 561 6.64 -0.30 10.03
CA GLY A 561 6.58 -1.50 9.18
C GLY A 561 6.65 -1.17 7.69
N SER A 562 5.95 -0.13 7.23
CA SER A 562 6.02 0.30 5.83
C SER A 562 7.39 0.84 5.44
N LEU A 563 8.05 1.62 6.32
CA LEU A 563 9.44 2.09 6.12
C LEU A 563 10.41 0.91 5.98
N ALA A 564 10.27 -0.10 6.85
CA ALA A 564 11.11 -1.29 6.84
C ALA A 564 10.99 -2.11 5.55
N VAL A 565 9.77 -2.26 5.02
CA VAL A 565 9.53 -2.95 3.75
C VAL A 565 9.99 -2.11 2.55
N GLU A 566 9.82 -0.78 2.59
CA GLU A 566 10.33 0.10 1.53
C GLU A 566 11.87 -0.01 1.44
N LEU A 567 12.59 0.20 2.54
CA LEU A 567 14.06 0.08 2.57
C LEU A 567 14.58 -1.29 2.12
N ALA A 568 13.79 -2.37 2.28
CA ALA A 568 14.16 -3.70 1.82
C ALA A 568 13.84 -3.99 0.34
N THR A 569 12.97 -3.20 -0.31
CA THR A 569 12.45 -3.44 -1.67
C THR A 569 12.72 -2.32 -2.68
N ASN A 570 13.15 -1.14 -2.21
CA ASN A 570 13.34 0.04 -3.02
C ASN A 570 14.60 -0.02 -3.91
N LEU A 571 14.58 0.69 -5.05
CA LEU A 571 15.62 0.67 -6.07
C LEU A 571 16.96 1.27 -5.59
N TRP A 572 16.91 2.42 -4.92
CA TRP A 572 18.10 3.12 -4.45
C TRP A 572 18.65 2.61 -3.12
N SER A 573 17.89 1.79 -2.39
CA SER A 573 18.30 1.12 -1.14
C SER A 573 19.16 -0.13 -1.41
N GLU A 574 20.08 -0.03 -2.37
CA GLU A 574 21.00 -1.09 -2.76
C GLU A 574 21.95 -1.43 -1.59
N GLY A 575 22.20 -2.73 -1.40
CA GLY A 575 22.93 -3.27 -0.24
C GLY A 575 22.24 -3.13 1.12
N ALA A 576 21.11 -2.44 1.23
CA ALA A 576 20.45 -2.20 2.52
C ALA A 576 19.92 -3.51 3.14
N ARG A 577 20.08 -3.64 4.46
CA ARG A 577 19.63 -4.80 5.25
C ARG A 577 18.85 -4.31 6.47
N VAL A 578 17.69 -4.88 6.70
CA VAL A 578 16.71 -4.46 7.71
C VAL A 578 16.52 -5.58 8.74
N SER A 579 16.83 -5.31 10.00
CA SER A 579 16.69 -6.25 11.11
C SER A 579 15.57 -5.83 12.05
N MET A 580 14.46 -6.57 11.99
CA MET A 580 13.25 -6.38 12.79
C MET A 580 13.40 -7.08 14.15
N VAL A 581 13.25 -6.34 15.25
CA VAL A 581 13.37 -6.84 16.62
C VAL A 581 12.04 -6.67 17.37
N GLY A 582 11.51 -7.78 17.90
CA GLY A 582 10.28 -7.77 18.69
C GLY A 582 8.97 -7.55 17.91
N PHE A 583 9.00 -7.69 16.59
CA PHE A 583 7.79 -7.72 15.74
C PHE A 583 7.23 -9.16 15.66
N GLY A 584 5.90 -9.29 15.59
CA GLY A 584 5.21 -10.59 15.65
C GLY A 584 4.90 -11.21 14.29
N ASP A 585 4.66 -10.38 13.28
CA ASP A 585 4.31 -10.78 11.92
C ASP A 585 5.57 -10.85 11.07
N ASP A 586 5.88 -12.01 10.46
CA ASP A 586 7.12 -12.20 9.69
C ASP A 586 6.99 -11.68 8.24
N LEU A 587 7.60 -10.53 7.99
CA LEU A 587 7.67 -9.88 6.68
C LEU A 587 8.90 -10.32 5.86
N SER A 588 9.74 -11.25 6.34
CA SER A 588 10.93 -11.73 5.59
C SER A 588 10.55 -12.29 4.22
N ALA A 589 9.34 -12.85 4.13
CA ALA A 589 8.73 -13.31 2.89
C ALA A 589 8.58 -12.22 1.81
N LEU A 590 8.74 -10.92 2.09
CA LEU A 590 8.72 -9.83 1.10
C LEU A 590 10.11 -9.52 0.50
N ALA A 591 11.20 -9.71 1.27
CA ALA A 591 12.58 -9.52 0.80
C ALA A 591 13.59 -10.35 1.62
N PRO A 592 13.81 -11.66 1.36
CA PRO A 592 14.38 -12.58 2.35
C PRO A 592 15.90 -12.43 2.49
N SER A 593 16.56 -11.85 1.49
CA SER A 593 17.97 -11.50 1.51
C SER A 593 18.24 -10.23 2.34
N ARG A 594 17.30 -9.27 2.35
CA ARG A 594 17.47 -7.94 2.93
C ARG A 594 16.73 -7.75 4.27
N LEU A 595 15.52 -8.26 4.43
CA LEU A 595 14.70 -8.14 5.64
C LEU A 595 14.78 -9.42 6.48
N ARG A 596 15.08 -9.30 7.77
CA ARG A 596 15.22 -10.42 8.72
C ARG A 596 14.65 -10.10 10.09
N TYR A 597 14.21 -11.12 10.81
CA TYR A 597 13.76 -11.01 12.20
C TYR A 597 14.87 -11.45 13.16
N ARG A 598 14.88 -10.89 14.37
CA ARG A 598 15.81 -11.24 15.46
C ARG A 598 15.05 -11.43 16.76
N SER A 599 15.51 -12.40 17.55
CA SER A 599 14.88 -12.79 18.81
C SER A 599 15.14 -11.76 19.93
N SER A 600 16.25 -11.03 19.83
CA SER A 600 16.67 -10.00 20.79
C SER A 600 17.49 -8.91 20.09
N LEU A 601 17.55 -7.73 20.73
CA LEU A 601 18.42 -6.64 20.27
C LEU A 601 19.91 -7.01 20.36
N HIS A 602 20.32 -7.77 21.38
CA HIS A 602 21.70 -8.21 21.53
C HIS A 602 22.19 -9.04 20.33
N GLU A 603 21.36 -9.97 19.84
CA GLU A 603 21.63 -10.76 18.64
C GLU A 603 21.76 -9.87 17.38
N ALA A 604 20.87 -8.89 17.23
CA ALA A 604 20.89 -7.94 16.11
C ALA A 604 22.13 -7.04 16.13
N LEU A 605 22.51 -6.50 17.30
CA LEU A 605 23.71 -5.69 17.49
C LEU A 605 24.98 -6.45 17.14
N GLY A 606 25.09 -7.73 17.53
CA GLY A 606 26.26 -8.55 17.21
C GLY A 606 26.49 -8.75 15.70
N ASP A 607 25.43 -8.78 14.90
CA ASP A 607 25.51 -8.80 13.43
C ASP A 607 25.87 -7.44 12.84
N VAL A 608 25.21 -6.37 13.28
CA VAL A 608 25.41 -5.00 12.77
C VAL A 608 26.80 -4.48 13.11
N MET A 609 27.29 -4.71 14.33
CA MET A 609 28.64 -4.33 14.74
C MET A 609 29.68 -4.99 13.85
N ARG A 610 29.63 -6.33 13.68
CA ARG A 610 30.59 -7.09 12.86
C ARG A 610 30.75 -6.56 11.43
N ARG A 611 29.65 -6.12 10.81
CA ARG A 611 29.65 -5.57 9.44
C ARG A 611 30.11 -4.12 9.39
N THR A 612 29.66 -3.31 10.34
CA THR A 612 30.02 -1.88 10.40
C THR A 612 31.45 -1.65 10.91
N ASP A 613 32.03 -2.62 11.62
CA ASP A 613 33.47 -2.69 11.90
C ASP A 613 34.27 -2.87 10.61
N ALA A 614 33.81 -3.72 9.67
CA ALA A 614 34.45 -3.88 8.36
C ALA A 614 34.34 -2.60 7.49
N GLN A 615 33.23 -1.87 7.58
CA GLN A 615 33.09 -0.52 6.99
C GLN A 615 34.10 0.46 7.59
N THR A 616 34.27 0.43 8.92
CA THR A 616 35.21 1.31 9.64
C THR A 616 36.67 0.99 9.25
N GLU A 617 37.03 -0.29 9.17
CA GLU A 617 38.35 -0.75 8.73
C GLU A 617 38.61 -0.38 7.27
N ALA A 618 37.64 -0.57 6.38
CA ALA A 618 37.75 -0.18 4.98
C ALA A 618 37.91 1.35 4.82
N CYS A 619 37.15 2.16 5.57
CA CYS A 619 37.34 3.62 5.58
C CYS A 619 38.79 4.00 5.99
N GLY A 620 39.33 3.33 7.02
CA GLY A 620 40.72 3.49 7.44
C GLY A 620 41.73 3.08 6.36
N ARG A 621 41.51 1.96 5.66
CA ARG A 621 42.37 1.48 4.56
C ARG A 621 42.36 2.40 3.34
N TYR A 622 41.20 2.99 3.00
CA TYR A 622 41.06 3.92 1.88
C TYR A 622 41.37 5.39 2.23
N GLY A 623 41.62 5.71 3.51
CA GLY A 623 41.91 7.08 3.95
C GLY A 623 40.71 8.03 3.84
N VAL A 624 39.49 7.50 3.99
CA VAL A 624 38.23 8.27 3.88
C VAL A 624 37.55 8.42 5.24
N ASP A 625 36.86 9.55 5.40
CA ASP A 625 36.22 10.00 6.64
C ASP A 625 34.81 9.42 6.87
N SER A 626 34.16 8.91 5.83
CA SER A 626 32.75 8.52 5.86
C SER A 626 32.40 7.42 4.86
N VAL A 627 31.39 6.59 5.19
CA VAL A 627 30.87 5.55 4.27
C VAL A 627 30.20 6.18 3.04
N THR A 628 29.51 7.30 3.20
CA THR A 628 28.88 8.02 2.08
C THR A 628 29.91 8.41 1.01
N ARG A 629 31.09 8.89 1.43
CA ARG A 629 32.21 9.18 0.53
C ARG A 629 32.86 7.89 0.00
N ALA A 630 33.11 6.91 0.88
CA ALA A 630 33.75 5.66 0.52
C ALA A 630 33.01 4.91 -0.59
N ARG A 631 31.68 4.79 -0.47
CA ARG A 631 30.77 4.15 -1.43
C ARG A 631 30.91 4.69 -2.84
N ILE A 632 30.95 6.02 -3.00
CA ILE A 632 31.04 6.65 -4.31
C ILE A 632 32.43 6.44 -4.94
N ILE A 633 33.50 6.57 -4.15
CA ILE A 633 34.88 6.42 -4.65
C ILE A 633 35.20 4.95 -4.96
N HIS A 634 34.88 4.04 -4.04
CA HIS A 634 35.16 2.60 -4.08
C HIS A 634 33.85 1.79 -3.99
N PRO A 635 33.09 1.64 -5.10
CA PRO A 635 31.78 0.96 -5.08
C PRO A 635 31.90 -0.53 -4.72
N ASP A 636 31.09 -0.94 -3.75
CA ASP A 636 30.93 -2.31 -3.24
C ASP A 636 29.54 -2.36 -2.54
N GLU A 637 28.58 -3.12 -3.09
CA GLU A 637 27.21 -3.22 -2.55
C GLU A 637 27.21 -3.86 -1.15
N ASP A 638 27.95 -4.96 -0.99
CA ASP A 638 27.87 -5.82 0.19
C ASP A 638 28.58 -5.20 1.41
N LEU A 639 29.64 -4.42 1.16
CA LEU A 639 30.40 -3.70 2.18
C LEU A 639 29.71 -2.41 2.61
N TRP A 640 29.28 -1.56 1.68
CA TRP A 640 28.74 -0.23 2.00
C TRP A 640 27.22 -0.17 2.20
N GLY A 641 26.54 -1.31 2.14
CA GLY A 641 25.11 -1.43 2.46
C GLY A 641 24.73 -0.78 3.81
N ALA A 642 23.52 -0.21 3.87
CA ALA A 642 23.00 0.38 5.11
C ALA A 642 22.42 -0.72 6.02
N GLU A 643 22.84 -0.76 7.28
CA GLU A 643 22.32 -1.68 8.28
C GLU A 643 21.25 -0.95 9.12
N ILE A 644 19.98 -1.32 8.91
CA ILE A 644 18.81 -0.69 9.54
C ILE A 644 18.30 -1.58 10.67
N LEU A 645 18.33 -1.06 11.90
CA LEU A 645 17.73 -1.70 13.07
C LEU A 645 16.33 -1.15 13.31
N VAL A 646 15.34 -2.03 13.50
CA VAL A 646 13.94 -1.64 13.72
C VAL A 646 13.42 -2.29 15.00
N LEU A 647 13.12 -1.48 16.02
CA LEU A 647 12.64 -1.94 17.33
C LEU A 647 11.14 -1.71 17.49
N SER A 648 10.42 -2.73 17.96
CA SER A 648 8.97 -2.63 18.21
C SER A 648 8.60 -1.93 19.53
N ALA A 649 9.58 -1.60 20.36
CA ALA A 649 9.44 -0.91 21.64
C ALA A 649 10.72 -0.10 21.98
N PRO A 650 10.65 0.89 22.88
CA PRO A 650 11.82 1.63 23.35
C PRO A 650 12.88 0.72 24.01
N PRO A 651 14.18 0.85 23.66
CA PRO A 651 15.28 0.09 24.27
C PRO A 651 15.63 0.61 25.68
N SER A 652 16.46 -0.14 26.43
CA SER A 652 17.00 0.34 27.72
C SER A 652 17.86 1.60 27.54
N PRO A 653 18.13 2.39 28.61
CA PRO A 653 19.03 3.54 28.53
C PRO A 653 20.45 3.18 28.04
N GLU A 654 20.97 2.02 28.43
CA GLU A 654 22.27 1.49 28.01
C GLU A 654 22.26 1.07 26.54
N GLU A 655 21.23 0.35 26.11
CA GLU A 655 21.02 -0.04 24.71
C GLU A 655 20.83 1.19 23.81
N ALA A 656 20.06 2.18 24.25
CA ALA A 656 19.85 3.45 23.54
C ALA A 656 21.17 4.22 23.38
N TYR A 657 22.03 4.22 24.41
CA TYR A 657 23.36 4.83 24.35
C TYR A 657 24.29 4.10 23.36
N GLN A 658 24.26 2.76 23.32
CA GLN A 658 25.01 1.97 22.33
C GLN A 658 24.52 2.22 20.90
N LEU A 659 23.21 2.24 20.68
CA LEU A 659 22.59 2.50 19.37
C LEU A 659 22.93 3.90 18.86
N ASN A 660 22.84 4.93 19.70
CA ASN A 660 23.21 6.29 19.33
C ASN A 660 24.71 6.40 18.99
N GLN A 661 25.61 5.74 19.73
CA GLN A 661 27.03 5.72 19.37
C GLN A 661 27.27 5.06 18.00
N LEU A 662 26.65 3.91 17.72
CA LEU A 662 26.79 3.22 16.43
C LEU A 662 26.25 4.03 15.25
N ALA A 663 25.13 4.71 15.43
CA ALA A 663 24.49 5.53 14.39
C ALA A 663 25.12 6.93 14.20
N SER A 664 26.05 7.34 15.07
CA SER A 664 26.73 8.64 15.00
C SER A 664 28.16 8.60 14.43
N ASP A 665 28.78 7.41 14.24
CA ASP A 665 30.08 7.29 13.57
C ASP A 665 29.89 7.36 12.04
N PRO A 666 30.38 8.41 11.34
CA PRO A 666 30.19 8.55 9.89
C PRO A 666 30.87 7.44 9.07
N ARG A 667 31.77 6.64 9.67
CA ARG A 667 32.40 5.47 9.06
C ARG A 667 31.57 4.19 9.21
N ARG A 668 30.34 4.31 9.72
CA ARG A 668 29.32 3.25 9.77
C ARG A 668 28.05 3.75 9.07
N SER A 669 27.38 2.88 8.32
CA SER A 669 26.10 3.18 7.69
C SER A 669 24.96 2.53 8.47
N VAL A 670 24.63 3.07 9.65
CA VAL A 670 23.59 2.54 10.55
C VAL A 670 22.39 3.48 10.66
N GLY A 671 21.18 2.94 10.48
CA GLY A 671 19.93 3.62 10.79
C GLY A 671 19.18 2.90 11.91
N VAL A 672 18.55 3.63 12.84
CA VAL A 672 17.82 3.03 13.97
C VAL A 672 16.41 3.61 14.06
N LEU A 673 15.41 2.76 13.81
CA LEU A 673 13.99 3.06 13.92
C LEU A 673 13.43 2.44 15.21
N VAL A 674 12.65 3.20 15.99
CA VAL A 674 12.03 2.73 17.23
C VAL A 674 10.55 3.09 17.27
N VAL A 675 9.69 2.11 17.51
CA VAL A 675 8.28 2.34 17.83
C VAL A 675 8.15 2.69 19.31
N GLY A 676 7.44 3.78 19.61
CA GLY A 676 7.32 4.36 20.95
C GLY A 676 8.27 5.54 21.18
N ASP A 677 7.98 6.32 22.22
CA ASP A 677 8.74 7.54 22.53
C ASP A 677 10.10 7.25 23.17
N VAL A 678 11.16 7.81 22.60
CA VAL A 678 12.52 7.81 23.17
C VAL A 678 12.96 9.25 23.41
N MET A 679 13.14 9.65 24.67
CA MET A 679 13.44 11.06 25.00
C MET A 679 14.81 11.53 24.49
N THR A 680 15.76 10.60 24.28
CA THR A 680 17.11 10.86 23.77
C THR A 680 17.22 10.76 22.25
N ALA A 681 16.14 10.45 21.54
CA ALA A 681 16.13 10.37 20.08
C ALA A 681 16.28 11.76 19.45
N PRO A 682 17.27 12.00 18.58
CA PRO A 682 17.39 13.27 17.84
C PRO A 682 16.14 13.54 16.99
N TRP A 683 15.64 12.53 16.29
CA TRP A 683 14.45 12.64 15.45
C TRP A 683 13.26 11.97 16.16
N ARG A 684 12.23 12.77 16.44
CA ARG A 684 10.99 12.31 17.09
C ARG A 684 9.81 12.59 16.19
N PHE A 685 9.29 11.54 15.58
CA PHE A 685 8.07 11.52 14.80
C PHE A 685 6.91 11.20 15.73
N VAL A 686 5.79 11.92 15.58
CA VAL A 686 4.55 11.65 16.31
C VAL A 686 3.45 11.38 15.29
N VAL A 687 2.80 10.21 15.39
CA VAL A 687 1.67 9.81 14.55
C VAL A 687 0.37 9.97 15.32
N ASP A 688 -0.61 10.70 14.77
CA ASP A 688 -1.90 10.96 15.42
C ASP A 688 -3.02 9.95 15.03
N GLU A 689 -4.25 10.16 15.53
CA GLU A 689 -5.41 9.30 15.24
C GLU A 689 -5.95 9.45 13.79
N LYS A 690 -5.42 10.41 13.01
CA LYS A 690 -5.80 10.69 11.61
C LYS A 690 -4.69 10.32 10.62
N ASP A 691 -3.68 9.62 11.08
CA ASP A 691 -2.46 9.29 10.32
C ASP A 691 -1.64 10.51 9.91
N SER A 692 -1.75 11.65 10.60
CA SER A 692 -0.79 12.74 10.44
C SER A 692 0.51 12.41 11.18
N LEU A 693 1.64 12.51 10.50
CA LEU A 693 2.98 12.34 11.06
C LEU A 693 3.72 13.68 11.09
N VAL A 694 4.17 14.05 12.28
CA VAL A 694 4.84 15.34 12.52
C VAL A 694 6.24 15.11 13.11
N CYS A 695 7.26 15.76 12.53
CA CYS A 695 8.58 15.90 13.13
C CYS A 695 8.96 17.38 13.22
N ARG A 696 8.81 17.95 14.43
CA ARG A 696 9.01 19.39 14.66
C ARG A 696 10.44 19.86 14.40
N LEU A 697 11.45 19.03 14.65
CA LEU A 697 12.86 19.38 14.42
C LEU A 697 13.14 19.60 12.93
N LEU A 698 12.50 18.80 12.07
CA LEU A 698 12.66 18.87 10.62
C LEU A 698 11.69 19.85 9.95
N GLY A 699 10.76 20.42 10.72
CA GLY A 699 9.64 21.22 10.18
C GLY A 699 8.71 20.41 9.28
N LEU A 700 8.63 19.10 9.48
CA LEU A 700 7.82 18.19 8.65
C LEU A 700 6.47 17.91 9.30
N GLU A 701 5.42 18.04 8.50
CA GLU A 701 4.04 17.64 8.77
C GLU A 701 3.52 17.01 7.47
N VAL A 702 3.12 15.74 7.55
CA VAL A 702 2.71 14.94 6.39
C VAL A 702 1.54 14.01 6.75
N ASP A 703 0.73 13.68 5.77
CA ASP A 703 -0.16 12.53 5.83
C ASP A 703 0.71 11.27 5.70
N ALA A 704 0.81 10.52 6.79
CA ALA A 704 1.70 9.39 6.95
C ALA A 704 1.29 8.22 6.07
N HIS A 705 2.28 7.56 5.47
CA HIS A 705 2.02 6.28 4.82
C HIS A 705 2.13 5.14 5.83
N ARG A 706 1.14 4.26 5.82
CA ARG A 706 1.14 2.99 6.58
C ARG A 706 0.59 1.87 5.70
N ILE A 707 0.96 0.64 6.02
CA ILE A 707 0.29 -0.58 5.51
C ILE A 707 -0.40 -1.23 6.71
N ALA A 708 -1.68 -1.57 6.58
CA ALA A 708 -2.43 -2.20 7.65
C ALA A 708 -1.98 -3.67 7.85
N PRO A 709 -2.08 -4.24 9.07
CA PRO A 709 -1.70 -5.64 9.33
C PRO A 709 -2.37 -6.68 8.41
N GLU A 710 -3.62 -6.44 8.02
CA GLU A 710 -4.35 -7.30 7.07
C GLU A 710 -3.71 -7.28 5.67
N GLN A 711 -3.31 -6.10 5.18
CA GLN A 711 -2.63 -5.93 3.90
C GLN A 711 -1.22 -6.53 3.91
N PHE A 712 -0.49 -6.45 5.03
CA PHE A 712 0.78 -7.14 5.19
C PHE A 712 0.62 -8.66 5.08
N ALA A 713 -0.41 -9.24 5.70
CA ALA A 713 -0.69 -10.66 5.60
C ALA A 713 -1.01 -11.09 4.15
N ASP A 714 -1.81 -10.30 3.43
CA ASP A 714 -2.14 -10.55 2.03
C ASP A 714 -0.91 -10.42 1.10
N LEU A 715 -0.05 -9.43 1.32
CA LEU A 715 1.23 -9.28 0.61
C LEU A 715 2.16 -10.46 0.85
N VAL A 716 2.33 -10.88 2.12
CA VAL A 716 3.15 -12.05 2.47
C VAL A 716 2.60 -13.31 1.81
N ALA A 717 1.27 -13.49 1.80
CA ALA A 717 0.64 -14.62 1.13
C ALA A 717 0.82 -14.58 -0.40
N LEU A 718 0.72 -13.40 -1.02
CA LEU A 718 0.98 -13.19 -2.45
C LEU A 718 2.44 -13.52 -2.83
N PHE A 719 3.42 -13.04 -2.05
CA PHE A 719 4.83 -13.32 -2.30
C PHE A 719 5.20 -14.80 -2.08
N ASN A 720 4.65 -15.44 -1.03
CA ASN A 720 4.80 -16.88 -0.81
C ASN A 720 4.16 -17.70 -1.93
N ALA A 721 2.99 -17.30 -2.44
CA ALA A 721 2.34 -17.94 -3.58
C ALA A 721 3.16 -17.76 -4.87
N ALA A 722 3.73 -16.58 -5.11
CA ALA A 722 4.61 -16.33 -6.26
C ALA A 722 5.91 -17.15 -6.20
N GLU A 723 6.49 -17.32 -5.00
CA GLU A 723 7.66 -18.18 -4.80
C GLU A 723 7.33 -19.68 -4.93
N ALA A 724 6.13 -20.10 -4.50
CA ALA A 724 5.63 -21.44 -4.76
C ALA A 724 5.41 -21.68 -6.27
N ASP A 725 4.73 -20.76 -6.98
CA ASP A 725 4.54 -20.82 -8.43
C ASP A 725 5.90 -20.86 -9.19
N ALA A 726 6.90 -20.09 -8.73
CA ALA A 726 8.25 -20.10 -9.32
C ALA A 726 9.01 -21.41 -9.06
N ARG A 727 8.95 -21.95 -7.84
CA ARG A 727 9.52 -23.26 -7.49
C ARG A 727 8.81 -24.40 -8.21
N ASP A 728 7.49 -24.31 -8.40
CA ASP A 728 6.72 -25.28 -9.17
C ASP A 728 7.02 -25.15 -10.67
N LYS A 729 7.29 -23.96 -11.21
CA LYS A 729 7.81 -23.79 -12.59
C LYS A 729 9.17 -24.47 -12.74
N ILE A 730 10.13 -24.17 -11.85
CA ILE A 730 11.46 -24.81 -11.85
C ILE A 730 11.35 -26.33 -11.68
N ARG A 731 10.48 -26.80 -10.77
CA ARG A 731 10.21 -28.24 -10.60
C ARG A 731 9.60 -28.85 -11.86
N LEU A 732 8.61 -28.21 -12.49
CA LEU A 732 8.02 -28.69 -13.75
C LEU A 732 9.02 -28.68 -14.91
N GLU A 733 10.05 -27.84 -14.89
CA GLU A 733 11.17 -27.83 -15.86
C GLU A 733 12.23 -28.92 -15.55
N GLN A 734 12.40 -29.26 -14.26
CA GLN A 734 13.30 -30.32 -13.76
C GLN A 734 12.70 -31.73 -13.88
N ASP A 735 11.56 -31.96 -13.21
CA ASP A 735 10.73 -33.18 -13.21
C ASP A 735 9.99 -33.39 -14.54
N MET A 736 10.07 -32.43 -15.46
CA MET A 736 9.72 -32.62 -16.87
C MET A 736 10.41 -33.90 -17.34
N PRO A 737 9.66 -34.95 -17.71
CA PRO A 737 10.29 -36.17 -18.20
C PRO A 737 11.18 -35.74 -19.37
N ALA A 738 12.46 -36.12 -19.32
CA ALA A 738 13.18 -36.24 -20.56
C ALA A 738 12.34 -37.19 -21.40
N TYR A 739 11.75 -36.69 -22.48
CA TYR A 739 11.12 -37.56 -23.47
C TYR A 739 12.29 -38.27 -24.14
N GLU A 740 12.79 -39.33 -23.48
CA GLU A 740 13.82 -40.24 -23.96
C GLU A 740 13.25 -41.05 -25.12
N TYR A 741 13.00 -40.36 -26.21
CA TYR A 741 12.79 -40.98 -27.48
C TYR A 741 14.14 -41.28 -28.11
N ALA A 742 14.28 -42.48 -28.65
CA ALA A 742 15.49 -42.92 -29.36
C ALA A 742 15.68 -42.20 -30.73
N GLY A 743 15.04 -41.05 -30.91
CA GLY A 743 14.84 -40.34 -32.18
C GLY A 743 15.07 -38.83 -32.09
N ASN A 744 16.08 -38.39 -31.32
CA ASN A 744 16.72 -37.09 -31.59
C ASN A 744 17.33 -37.02 -33.00
N ASP A 745 17.50 -38.18 -33.65
CA ASP A 745 17.77 -38.27 -35.08
C ASP A 745 16.53 -37.92 -35.91
N LEU A 746 16.41 -36.64 -36.24
CA LEU A 746 15.38 -36.10 -37.12
C LEU A 746 15.44 -36.64 -38.56
N SER A 747 16.49 -37.37 -38.95
CA SER A 747 16.57 -37.98 -40.30
C SER A 747 15.62 -39.17 -40.48
N VAL A 748 15.10 -39.74 -39.40
CA VAL A 748 14.08 -40.79 -39.43
C VAL A 748 12.69 -40.17 -39.26
N ALA A 749 11.80 -40.41 -40.23
CA ALA A 749 10.39 -40.02 -40.12
C ALA A 749 9.66 -40.85 -39.05
N ALA A 750 8.83 -40.20 -38.24
CA ALA A 750 8.07 -40.89 -37.20
C ALA A 750 6.79 -41.53 -37.77
N PRO A 751 6.17 -42.49 -37.06
CA PRO A 751 4.89 -43.05 -37.46
C PRO A 751 3.72 -42.05 -37.54
N VAL A 752 3.76 -41.02 -36.69
CA VAL A 752 2.85 -39.87 -36.65
C VAL A 752 3.67 -38.65 -36.25
N GLU A 753 3.45 -37.53 -36.93
CA GLU A 753 4.12 -36.24 -36.66
C GLU A 753 3.07 -35.16 -36.39
N ILE A 754 3.30 -34.32 -35.38
CA ILE A 754 2.43 -33.22 -34.99
C ILE A 754 3.31 -31.97 -34.84
N ASP A 755 3.03 -30.98 -35.68
CA ASP A 755 3.75 -29.72 -35.71
C ASP A 755 2.90 -28.60 -35.09
N LEU A 756 3.48 -27.90 -34.12
CA LEU A 756 2.87 -26.82 -33.32
C LEU A 756 3.69 -25.52 -33.39
N LEU A 757 4.96 -25.59 -33.82
CA LEU A 757 5.90 -24.47 -33.94
C LEU A 757 5.73 -23.70 -35.28
N GLY A 758 4.48 -23.43 -35.63
CA GLY A 758 4.09 -22.71 -36.83
C GLY A 758 2.59 -22.85 -37.11
N PRO A 759 2.19 -23.10 -38.38
CA PRO A 759 0.88 -23.66 -38.69
C PRO A 759 0.71 -25.02 -38.00
N VAL A 760 -0.51 -25.31 -37.51
CA VAL A 760 -0.80 -26.61 -36.89
C VAL A 760 -1.01 -27.66 -37.98
N GLU A 761 -0.08 -28.60 -38.10
CA GLU A 761 -0.11 -29.67 -39.10
C GLU A 761 0.07 -31.03 -38.39
N VAL A 762 -0.56 -32.08 -38.93
CA VAL A 762 -0.53 -33.45 -38.37
C VAL A 762 -0.42 -34.44 -39.51
N ASP A 763 0.71 -35.13 -39.60
CA ASP A 763 0.91 -36.24 -40.54
C ASP A 763 0.63 -37.56 -39.82
N ALA A 764 -0.27 -38.36 -40.39
CA ALA A 764 -0.76 -39.59 -39.79
C ALA A 764 -1.15 -40.61 -40.87
N ARG A 765 -0.93 -41.89 -40.56
CA ARG A 765 -1.07 -42.99 -41.54
C ARG A 765 -2.52 -43.30 -41.95
N GLY A 766 -3.51 -42.86 -41.19
CA GLY A 766 -4.93 -43.11 -41.48
C GLY A 766 -5.51 -42.16 -42.53
N GLN A 767 -6.55 -42.61 -43.23
CA GLN A 767 -7.38 -41.73 -44.06
C GLN A 767 -8.59 -41.24 -43.27
N LEU A 768 -8.97 -39.98 -43.46
CA LEU A 768 -10.13 -39.35 -42.82
C LEU A 768 -10.80 -38.39 -43.82
N GLU A 769 -12.13 -38.27 -43.77
CA GLU A 769 -12.87 -37.30 -44.60
C GLU A 769 -12.50 -35.86 -44.21
N ASP A 770 -12.29 -34.98 -45.21
CA ASP A 770 -11.85 -33.57 -45.03
C ASP A 770 -12.64 -32.83 -43.94
N GLY A 771 -13.98 -32.96 -43.92
CA GLY A 771 -14.84 -32.31 -42.93
C GLY A 771 -14.71 -32.82 -41.49
N ARG A 772 -13.98 -33.92 -41.25
CA ARG A 772 -13.60 -34.41 -39.92
C ARG A 772 -12.13 -34.14 -39.58
N LEU A 773 -11.29 -33.89 -40.58
CA LEU A 773 -9.85 -33.69 -40.44
C LEU A 773 -9.53 -32.49 -39.52
N GLU A 774 -10.22 -31.36 -39.69
CA GLU A 774 -10.02 -30.18 -38.82
C GLU A 774 -10.24 -30.50 -37.33
N LEU A 775 -11.32 -31.25 -37.02
CA LEU A 775 -11.66 -31.59 -35.63
C LEU A 775 -10.67 -32.58 -35.04
N ALA A 776 -10.24 -33.57 -35.82
CA ALA A 776 -9.25 -34.54 -35.40
C ALA A 776 -7.87 -33.87 -35.18
N THR A 777 -7.51 -32.91 -36.04
CA THR A 777 -6.30 -32.08 -35.91
C THR A 777 -6.35 -31.21 -34.66
N GLU A 778 -7.50 -30.58 -34.36
CA GLU A 778 -7.71 -29.79 -33.15
C GLU A 778 -7.58 -30.64 -31.87
N ILE A 779 -8.15 -31.85 -31.87
CA ILE A 779 -8.02 -32.81 -30.74
C ILE A 779 -6.57 -33.28 -30.59
N ALA A 780 -5.89 -33.60 -31.70
CA ALA A 780 -4.49 -34.04 -31.70
C ALA A 780 -3.56 -32.94 -31.17
N ALA A 781 -3.70 -31.70 -31.67
CA ALA A 781 -2.92 -30.55 -31.23
C ALA A 781 -3.21 -30.18 -29.76
N PHE A 782 -4.47 -30.27 -29.32
CA PHE A 782 -4.82 -30.09 -27.92
C PHE A 782 -4.13 -31.13 -27.04
N LEU A 783 -4.23 -32.44 -27.35
CA LEU A 783 -3.53 -33.48 -26.58
C LEU A 783 -2.00 -33.33 -26.64
N ALA A 784 -1.44 -32.94 -27.79
CA ALA A 784 -0.01 -32.69 -27.97
C ALA A 784 0.49 -31.54 -27.09
N SER A 785 -0.32 -30.49 -26.88
CA SER A 785 0.00 -29.36 -26.00
C SER A 785 0.01 -29.67 -24.49
N GLN A 786 -0.42 -30.87 -24.08
CA GLN A 786 -0.49 -31.29 -22.67
C GLN A 786 0.68 -32.20 -22.28
N ASP A 787 1.29 -31.90 -21.15
CA ASP A 787 2.37 -32.71 -20.55
C ASP A 787 1.86 -34.06 -19.99
N TYR A 788 0.54 -34.18 -19.72
CA TYR A 788 -0.11 -35.34 -19.11
C TYR A 788 -1.46 -35.66 -19.77
N GLY A 789 -1.98 -36.87 -19.54
CA GLY A 789 -3.28 -37.30 -20.07
C GLY A 789 -4.48 -36.48 -19.56
N VAL A 790 -5.45 -36.26 -20.45
CA VAL A 790 -6.58 -35.37 -20.22
C VAL A 790 -7.86 -36.15 -19.92
N HIS A 791 -8.54 -35.78 -18.84
CA HIS A 791 -9.85 -36.35 -18.51
C HIS A 791 -10.93 -35.87 -19.51
N PRO A 792 -11.88 -36.72 -19.97
CA PRO A 792 -12.88 -36.37 -21.00
C PRO A 792 -13.62 -35.06 -20.74
N ASN A 793 -14.02 -34.77 -19.49
CA ASN A 793 -14.70 -33.51 -19.13
C ASN A 793 -13.87 -32.24 -19.42
N VAL A 794 -12.54 -32.31 -19.26
CA VAL A 794 -11.64 -31.18 -19.55
C VAL A 794 -11.50 -31.01 -21.06
N LEU A 795 -11.36 -32.11 -21.79
CA LEU A 795 -11.33 -32.09 -23.26
C LEU A 795 -12.63 -31.53 -23.85
N VAL A 796 -13.80 -31.89 -23.27
CA VAL A 796 -15.10 -31.31 -23.67
C VAL A 796 -15.14 -29.79 -23.46
N GLY A 797 -14.73 -29.30 -22.29
CA GLY A 797 -14.70 -27.87 -22.01
C GLY A 797 -13.77 -27.07 -22.93
N SER A 798 -12.70 -27.70 -23.44
CA SER A 798 -11.71 -27.09 -24.33
C SER A 798 -12.11 -27.08 -25.80
N ILE A 799 -12.57 -28.23 -26.33
CA ILE A 799 -12.87 -28.45 -27.76
C ILE A 799 -14.31 -28.05 -28.10
N TRP A 800 -15.26 -28.28 -27.18
CA TRP A 800 -16.68 -28.00 -27.38
C TRP A 800 -17.23 -27.13 -26.24
N PRO A 801 -16.84 -25.85 -26.14
CA PRO A 801 -17.23 -24.95 -25.05
C PRO A 801 -18.75 -24.67 -24.97
N ARG A 802 -19.50 -24.99 -26.04
CA ARG A 802 -20.99 -24.93 -26.07
C ARG A 802 -21.67 -26.25 -25.64
N GLY A 803 -20.89 -27.26 -25.25
CA GLY A 803 -21.35 -28.61 -24.94
C GLY A 803 -21.45 -29.52 -26.17
N ILE A 804 -21.39 -30.83 -25.90
CA ILE A 804 -21.57 -31.94 -26.86
C ILE A 804 -22.18 -33.13 -26.11
N SER A 805 -22.87 -34.05 -26.79
CA SER A 805 -23.32 -35.31 -26.17
C SER A 805 -22.15 -36.29 -26.01
N ASP A 806 -22.24 -37.17 -25.00
CA ASP A 806 -21.24 -38.20 -24.75
C ASP A 806 -20.99 -39.08 -25.99
N GLU A 807 -22.07 -39.50 -26.68
CA GLU A 807 -22.00 -40.31 -27.90
C GLU A 807 -21.20 -39.63 -29.02
N LEU A 808 -21.40 -38.33 -29.24
CA LEU A 808 -20.70 -37.58 -30.29
C LEU A 808 -19.25 -37.27 -29.91
N ARG A 809 -18.98 -37.02 -28.61
CA ARG A 809 -17.61 -36.91 -28.08
C ARG A 809 -16.84 -38.20 -28.29
N ASP A 810 -17.40 -39.33 -27.86
CA ASP A 810 -16.72 -40.62 -27.89
C ASP A 810 -16.53 -41.10 -29.34
N ALA A 811 -17.50 -40.82 -30.22
CA ALA A 811 -17.33 -41.00 -31.65
C ALA A 811 -16.19 -40.13 -32.21
N ALA A 812 -16.09 -38.84 -31.87
CA ALA A 812 -15.01 -37.96 -32.35
C ALA A 812 -13.62 -38.41 -31.86
N LEU A 813 -13.51 -38.82 -30.59
CA LEU A 813 -12.27 -39.35 -30.02
C LEU A 813 -11.86 -40.66 -30.69
N GLU A 814 -12.79 -41.59 -30.90
CA GLU A 814 -12.50 -42.87 -31.56
C GLU A 814 -12.22 -42.72 -33.07
N HIS A 815 -12.76 -41.69 -33.74
CA HIS A 815 -12.35 -41.34 -35.11
C HIS A 815 -10.93 -40.78 -35.14
N THR A 816 -10.58 -39.87 -34.23
CA THR A 816 -9.22 -39.32 -34.09
C THR A 816 -8.23 -40.44 -33.79
N ARG A 817 -8.58 -41.35 -32.87
CA ARG A 817 -7.78 -42.53 -32.53
C ARG A 817 -7.54 -43.47 -33.71
N ARG A 818 -8.56 -43.73 -34.53
CA ARG A 818 -8.41 -44.55 -35.75
C ARG A 818 -7.59 -43.87 -36.85
N TRP A 819 -7.59 -42.54 -36.90
CA TRP A 819 -6.81 -41.76 -37.86
C TRP A 819 -5.32 -41.69 -37.48
N LEU A 820 -5.01 -41.33 -36.24
CA LEU A 820 -3.62 -41.32 -35.72
C LEU A 820 -3.05 -42.75 -35.60
N GLY A 821 -3.89 -43.71 -35.23
CA GLY A 821 -3.54 -45.10 -35.00
C GLY A 821 -3.78 -45.51 -33.54
N PRO A 822 -4.18 -46.77 -33.28
CA PRO A 822 -4.53 -47.26 -31.95
C PRO A 822 -3.35 -47.25 -30.97
N ASP A 823 -2.12 -47.35 -31.48
CA ASP A 823 -0.89 -47.32 -30.69
C ASP A 823 -0.36 -45.89 -30.47
N ALA A 824 -0.90 -44.91 -31.22
CA ALA A 824 -0.50 -43.50 -31.20
C ALA A 824 -1.35 -42.65 -30.24
N MET A 825 -2.64 -42.97 -30.11
CA MET A 825 -3.58 -42.32 -29.18
C MET A 825 -4.33 -43.37 -28.37
N TYR A 826 -4.37 -43.21 -27.04
CA TYR A 826 -5.04 -44.16 -26.16
C TYR A 826 -5.64 -43.47 -24.93
N ALA A 827 -6.51 -44.19 -24.22
CA ALA A 827 -6.98 -43.83 -22.89
C ALA A 827 -6.27 -44.70 -21.85
N ASP A 828 -5.80 -44.10 -20.75
CA ASP A 828 -5.21 -44.84 -19.62
C ASP A 828 -6.27 -45.59 -18.80
N GLU A 829 -5.84 -46.37 -17.80
CA GLU A 829 -6.73 -47.12 -16.89
C GLU A 829 -7.74 -46.23 -16.13
N SER A 830 -7.48 -44.92 -16.05
CA SER A 830 -8.38 -43.93 -15.44
C SER A 830 -9.28 -43.20 -16.44
N GLY A 831 -9.24 -43.59 -17.72
CA GLY A 831 -10.03 -43.00 -18.79
C GLY A 831 -9.50 -41.68 -19.32
N ARG A 832 -8.24 -41.30 -19.02
CA ARG A 832 -7.62 -40.07 -19.54
C ARG A 832 -6.98 -40.32 -20.90
N TRP A 833 -7.30 -39.46 -21.86
CA TRP A 833 -6.77 -39.52 -23.21
C TRP A 833 -5.37 -38.92 -23.29
N MET A 834 -4.46 -39.62 -23.96
CA MET A 834 -3.07 -39.21 -24.14
C MET A 834 -2.50 -39.70 -25.47
N LEU A 835 -1.44 -39.04 -25.92
CA LEU A 835 -0.63 -39.46 -27.07
C LEU A 835 0.54 -40.32 -26.59
N ASN A 836 0.80 -41.41 -27.31
CA ASN A 836 1.98 -42.22 -27.09
C ASN A 836 3.19 -41.51 -27.69
N ARG A 837 3.95 -40.80 -26.85
CA ARG A 837 5.20 -40.11 -27.23
C ARG A 837 6.29 -41.05 -27.77
N THR A 838 6.09 -42.38 -27.73
CA THR A 838 7.00 -43.36 -28.39
C THR A 838 6.61 -43.71 -29.84
N VAL A 839 5.48 -43.18 -30.33
CA VAL A 839 4.96 -43.39 -31.69
C VAL A 839 4.63 -42.05 -32.37
N VAL A 840 4.22 -41.05 -31.59
CA VAL A 840 3.91 -39.69 -32.01
C VAL A 840 5.09 -38.78 -31.70
N ARG A 841 5.74 -38.25 -32.73
CA ARG A 841 6.69 -37.15 -32.61
C ARG A 841 5.92 -35.84 -32.56
N VAL A 842 6.27 -34.99 -31.60
CA VAL A 842 5.75 -33.61 -31.50
C VAL A 842 6.94 -32.66 -31.48
N ASP A 843 6.97 -31.75 -32.43
CA ASP A 843 8.06 -30.78 -32.61
C ASP A 843 8.38 -30.00 -31.32
N TRP A 844 7.36 -29.62 -30.55
CA TRP A 844 7.49 -28.91 -29.29
C TRP A 844 8.22 -29.73 -28.21
N ASP A 845 7.98 -31.04 -28.13
CA ASP A 845 8.67 -31.89 -27.16
C ASP A 845 10.14 -32.10 -27.56
N VAL A 846 10.42 -32.19 -28.87
CA VAL A 846 11.79 -32.24 -29.41
C VAL A 846 12.52 -30.93 -29.16
N PHE A 847 11.87 -29.79 -29.42
CA PHE A 847 12.39 -28.45 -29.17
C PHE A 847 12.78 -28.24 -27.71
N ARG A 848 11.91 -28.62 -26.77
CA ARG A 848 12.19 -28.58 -25.31
C ARG A 848 13.37 -29.48 -24.93
N THR A 849 13.47 -30.65 -25.56
CA THR A 849 14.56 -31.61 -25.30
C THR A 849 15.90 -31.06 -25.80
N LEU A 850 15.94 -30.49 -27.01
CA LEU A 850 17.15 -29.89 -27.59
C LEU A 850 17.61 -28.63 -26.85
N THR A 851 16.68 -27.77 -26.41
CA THR A 851 17.00 -26.59 -25.58
C THR A 851 17.49 -26.98 -24.19
N LYS A 852 16.92 -28.02 -23.56
CA LYS A 852 17.44 -28.61 -22.30
C LYS A 852 18.84 -29.20 -22.48
N GLN A 853 19.10 -29.90 -23.60
CA GLN A 853 20.45 -30.39 -23.94
C GLN A 853 21.44 -29.25 -24.14
N ALA A 854 21.06 -28.17 -24.85
CA ALA A 854 21.92 -27.01 -25.05
C ALA A 854 22.41 -26.39 -23.73
N SER A 855 21.54 -26.34 -22.70
CA SER A 855 21.90 -25.78 -21.39
C SER A 855 22.90 -26.63 -20.57
N LEU A 856 23.16 -27.87 -21.02
CA LEU A 856 24.09 -28.82 -20.40
C LEU A 856 25.42 -28.95 -21.18
N MET A 857 25.60 -28.18 -22.26
CA MET A 857 26.77 -28.26 -23.14
C MET A 857 27.54 -26.93 -23.15
N ASP A 858 28.88 -27.01 -23.21
CA ASP A 858 29.76 -25.83 -23.28
C ASP A 858 29.53 -25.01 -24.57
N ASP A 859 29.22 -25.68 -25.68
CA ASP A 859 28.80 -25.06 -26.94
C ASP A 859 27.32 -25.39 -27.22
N PRO A 860 26.38 -24.47 -26.95
CA PRO A 860 24.95 -24.70 -27.15
C PRO A 860 24.52 -24.60 -28.63
N ARG A 861 25.40 -24.17 -29.55
CA ARG A 861 25.00 -23.77 -30.91
C ARG A 861 24.38 -24.90 -31.72
N GLY A 862 24.92 -26.12 -31.61
CA GLY A 862 24.43 -27.30 -32.33
C GLY A 862 22.97 -27.63 -31.98
N PRO A 863 22.65 -27.99 -30.72
CA PRO A 863 21.29 -28.32 -30.34
C PRO A 863 20.29 -27.16 -30.53
N LEU A 864 20.68 -25.91 -30.26
CA LEU A 864 19.81 -24.75 -30.50
C LEU A 864 19.52 -24.52 -31.99
N SER A 865 20.51 -24.71 -32.87
CA SER A 865 20.29 -24.62 -34.32
C SER A 865 19.33 -25.70 -34.82
N THR A 866 19.42 -26.91 -34.27
CA THR A 866 18.46 -27.99 -34.59
C THR A 866 17.07 -27.68 -34.03
N ALA A 867 16.97 -27.13 -32.81
CA ALA A 867 15.71 -26.75 -32.19
C ALA A 867 14.97 -25.68 -33.00
N LEU A 868 15.65 -24.59 -33.36
CA LEU A 868 15.08 -23.53 -34.21
C LEU A 868 14.82 -24.03 -35.64
N GLY A 869 15.47 -25.10 -36.08
CA GLY A 869 15.16 -25.78 -37.34
C GLY A 869 13.73 -26.32 -37.42
N LEU A 870 13.06 -26.57 -36.29
CA LEU A 870 11.67 -27.03 -36.19
C LEU A 870 10.64 -25.88 -36.34
N VAL A 871 11.09 -24.62 -36.38
CA VAL A 871 10.20 -23.46 -36.41
C VAL A 871 9.83 -23.13 -37.87
N HIS A 872 8.56 -23.31 -38.22
CA HIS A 872 8.10 -23.35 -39.62
C HIS A 872 7.13 -22.24 -40.04
N GLY A 873 6.87 -21.26 -39.17
CA GLY A 873 6.13 -20.05 -39.52
C GLY A 873 5.69 -19.24 -38.30
N PRO A 874 4.77 -18.29 -38.48
CA PRO A 874 4.15 -17.59 -37.36
C PRO A 874 3.40 -18.57 -36.46
N ALA A 875 3.53 -18.38 -35.15
CA ALA A 875 2.90 -19.22 -34.13
C ALA A 875 1.39 -19.36 -34.36
N TRP A 876 0.89 -20.59 -34.31
CA TRP A 876 -0.54 -20.92 -34.36
C TRP A 876 -1.27 -20.26 -35.55
N SER A 877 -0.64 -20.25 -36.72
CA SER A 877 -1.17 -19.63 -37.94
C SER A 877 -2.03 -20.59 -38.78
N LYS A 878 -2.80 -20.02 -39.73
CA LYS A 878 -3.76 -20.73 -40.61
C LYS A 878 -4.93 -21.48 -39.90
N LEU A 879 -5.23 -21.18 -38.64
CA LEU A 879 -6.29 -21.87 -37.90
C LEU A 879 -7.71 -21.59 -38.45
N PRO A 880 -8.62 -22.59 -38.47
CA PRO A 880 -10.02 -22.38 -38.87
C PRO A 880 -10.78 -21.45 -37.91
N ALA A 881 -11.62 -20.57 -38.46
CA ALA A 881 -12.41 -19.63 -37.67
C ALA A 881 -13.40 -20.35 -36.73
N GLY A 882 -13.35 -20.02 -35.44
CA GLY A 882 -14.26 -20.55 -34.42
C GLY A 882 -13.82 -21.88 -33.78
N ARG A 883 -12.64 -22.41 -34.13
CA ARG A 883 -11.95 -23.51 -33.44
C ARG A 883 -10.83 -22.98 -32.54
N TYR A 884 -10.15 -23.87 -31.81
CA TYR A 884 -8.97 -23.61 -30.99
C TYR A 884 -9.19 -22.58 -29.87
N SER A 885 -10.44 -22.39 -29.40
CA SER A 885 -10.78 -21.43 -28.34
C SER A 885 -10.04 -21.65 -27.02
N TRP A 886 -9.52 -22.86 -26.80
CA TRP A 886 -8.71 -23.23 -25.63
C TRP A 886 -7.30 -22.62 -25.64
N LEU A 887 -6.80 -22.12 -26.78
CA LEU A 887 -5.51 -21.40 -26.85
C LEU A 887 -5.52 -20.16 -25.94
N ALA A 888 -6.59 -19.37 -26.02
CA ALA A 888 -6.82 -18.16 -25.22
C ALA A 888 -6.83 -18.40 -23.69
N THR A 889 -7.04 -19.65 -23.23
CA THR A 889 -7.07 -20.01 -21.80
C THR A 889 -5.91 -20.88 -21.35
N SER A 890 -5.26 -21.61 -22.26
CA SER A 890 -4.17 -22.54 -21.95
C SER A 890 -2.81 -21.86 -21.80
N GLY A 891 -2.62 -20.71 -22.45
CA GLY A 891 -1.34 -19.99 -22.48
C GLY A 891 -0.21 -20.74 -23.19
N ILE A 892 -0.51 -21.78 -23.98
CA ILE A 892 0.52 -22.54 -24.72
C ILE A 892 1.23 -21.68 -25.77
N GLU A 893 0.49 -20.85 -26.51
CA GLU A 893 1.02 -19.98 -27.58
C GLU A 893 2.17 -19.13 -27.05
N ARG A 894 1.93 -18.51 -25.90
CA ARG A 894 2.90 -17.68 -25.19
C ARG A 894 4.07 -18.48 -24.63
N ARG A 895 3.85 -19.67 -24.04
CA ARG A 895 4.96 -20.52 -23.55
C ARG A 895 5.89 -20.93 -24.69
N MET A 896 5.33 -21.21 -25.87
CA MET A 896 6.12 -21.48 -27.08
C MET A 896 6.87 -20.24 -27.56
N ALA A 897 6.20 -19.07 -27.62
CA ALA A 897 6.83 -17.82 -28.04
C ALA A 897 8.02 -17.44 -27.13
N GLU A 898 7.83 -17.46 -25.80
CA GLU A 898 8.90 -17.22 -24.83
C GLU A 898 10.10 -18.16 -25.04
N ALA A 899 9.86 -19.46 -25.25
CA ALA A 899 10.92 -20.45 -25.41
C ALA A 899 11.64 -20.34 -26.77
N VAL A 900 10.93 -20.00 -27.85
CA VAL A 900 11.51 -19.78 -29.18
C VAL A 900 12.35 -18.50 -29.21
N VAL A 901 11.86 -17.41 -28.58
CA VAL A 901 12.61 -16.16 -28.40
C VAL A 901 13.89 -16.39 -27.60
N ASP A 902 13.80 -17.05 -26.43
CA ASP A 902 14.95 -17.36 -25.57
C ASP A 902 16.00 -18.24 -26.29
N ALA A 903 15.56 -19.27 -27.02
CA ALA A 903 16.45 -20.12 -27.82
C ALA A 903 17.14 -19.34 -28.96
N ALA A 904 16.41 -18.45 -29.65
CA ALA A 904 16.96 -17.60 -30.72
C ALA A 904 17.99 -16.61 -30.19
N LEU A 905 17.71 -15.95 -29.05
CA LEU A 905 18.64 -15.03 -28.39
C LEU A 905 19.91 -15.75 -27.90
N LYS A 906 19.76 -16.91 -27.23
CA LYS A 906 20.89 -17.73 -26.78
C LYS A 906 21.76 -18.23 -27.92
N LEU A 907 21.15 -18.67 -29.03
CA LEU A 907 21.92 -19.08 -30.21
C LEU A 907 22.64 -17.87 -30.84
N ALA A 908 21.98 -16.72 -30.94
CA ALA A 908 22.60 -15.50 -31.45
C ALA A 908 23.79 -15.06 -30.60
N GLU A 909 23.65 -15.01 -29.27
CA GLU A 909 24.71 -14.63 -28.33
C GLU A 909 25.90 -15.61 -28.36
N ALA A 910 25.63 -16.92 -28.36
CA ALA A 910 26.68 -17.94 -28.50
C ALA A 910 27.40 -17.86 -29.86
N SER A 911 26.67 -17.53 -30.93
CA SER A 911 27.22 -17.32 -32.28
C SER A 911 28.04 -16.04 -32.36
N LEU A 912 27.61 -14.95 -31.72
CA LEU A 912 28.39 -13.71 -31.56
C LEU A 912 29.72 -13.96 -30.85
N ARG A 913 29.69 -14.71 -29.72
CA ARG A 913 30.91 -15.11 -29.00
C ARG A 913 31.87 -15.95 -29.86
N ALA A 914 31.35 -16.67 -30.87
CA ALA A 914 32.13 -17.43 -31.85
C ALA A 914 32.43 -16.65 -33.15
N ASN A 915 32.07 -15.37 -33.24
CA ASN A 915 32.18 -14.52 -34.43
C ASN A 915 31.45 -15.05 -35.69
N ASP A 916 30.34 -15.78 -35.50
CA ASP A 916 29.46 -16.27 -36.57
C ASP A 916 28.20 -15.41 -36.70
N GLY A 917 28.33 -14.28 -37.41
CA GLY A 917 27.23 -13.38 -37.68
C GLY A 917 26.13 -13.96 -38.58
N ASN A 918 26.40 -15.03 -39.35
CA ASN A 918 25.41 -15.64 -40.23
C ASN A 918 24.49 -16.59 -39.46
N LEU A 919 25.03 -17.40 -38.55
CA LEU A 919 24.22 -18.21 -37.65
C LEU A 919 23.41 -17.33 -36.70
N ALA A 920 24.02 -16.26 -36.16
CA ALA A 920 23.30 -15.28 -35.34
C ALA A 920 22.13 -14.63 -36.09
N ARG A 921 22.33 -14.18 -37.33
CA ARG A 921 21.27 -13.60 -38.16
C ARG A 921 20.15 -14.60 -38.43
N THR A 922 20.50 -15.85 -38.73
CA THR A 922 19.54 -16.93 -38.99
C THR A 922 18.70 -17.23 -37.75
N ALA A 923 19.32 -17.28 -36.57
CA ALA A 923 18.64 -17.50 -35.29
C ALA A 923 17.57 -16.43 -35.03
N LEU A 924 17.96 -15.15 -35.10
CA LEU A 924 17.04 -14.03 -34.85
C LEU A 924 15.93 -13.95 -35.91
N GLN A 925 16.25 -14.18 -37.19
CA GLN A 925 15.24 -14.23 -38.25
C GLN A 925 14.24 -15.37 -38.08
N THR A 926 14.66 -16.52 -37.56
CA THR A 926 13.74 -17.63 -37.25
C THR A 926 12.86 -17.32 -36.06
N GLY A 927 13.39 -16.71 -34.99
CA GLY A 927 12.57 -16.20 -33.89
C GLY A 927 11.53 -15.18 -34.35
N LEU A 928 11.93 -14.20 -35.18
CA LEU A 928 11.06 -13.15 -35.72
C LEU A 928 10.03 -13.66 -36.75
N LYS A 929 10.23 -14.84 -37.34
CA LYS A 929 9.18 -15.51 -38.13
C LYS A 929 8.08 -16.09 -37.24
N PHE A 930 8.44 -16.56 -36.04
CA PHE A 930 7.52 -17.16 -35.08
C PHE A 930 6.74 -16.10 -34.29
N ASP A 931 7.47 -15.14 -33.71
CA ASP A 931 6.93 -13.96 -33.02
C ASP A 931 7.48 -12.67 -33.66
N PRO A 932 6.78 -12.10 -34.66
CA PRO A 932 7.19 -10.85 -35.30
C PRO A 932 7.04 -9.60 -34.43
N ALA A 933 6.34 -9.71 -33.28
CA ALA A 933 6.11 -8.62 -32.34
C ALA A 933 7.17 -8.55 -31.22
N SER A 934 8.08 -9.53 -31.15
CA SER A 934 9.14 -9.59 -30.14
C SER A 934 10.15 -8.44 -30.30
N GLU A 935 9.97 -7.38 -29.52
CA GLU A 935 10.90 -6.24 -29.49
C GLU A 935 12.31 -6.65 -29.04
N GLU A 936 12.45 -7.64 -28.16
CA GLU A 936 13.75 -8.14 -27.71
C GLU A 936 14.57 -8.74 -28.87
N LEU A 937 13.93 -9.53 -29.75
CA LEU A 937 14.57 -10.03 -30.97
C LEU A 937 14.91 -8.92 -31.95
N TRP A 938 14.08 -7.88 -32.06
CA TRP A 938 14.39 -6.71 -32.89
C TRP A 938 15.57 -5.90 -32.33
N ARG A 939 15.63 -5.66 -31.01
CA ARG A 939 16.76 -5.02 -30.32
C ARG A 939 18.06 -5.82 -30.53
N ALA A 940 18.01 -7.15 -30.46
CA ALA A 940 19.13 -8.02 -30.80
C ALA A 940 19.52 -7.94 -32.29
N THR A 941 18.55 -7.83 -33.20
CA THR A 941 18.79 -7.72 -34.65
C THR A 941 19.42 -6.38 -35.03
N LEU A 942 19.01 -5.27 -34.37
CA LEU A 942 19.65 -3.96 -34.51
C LEU A 942 21.12 -4.00 -34.06
N ARG A 943 21.41 -4.55 -32.88
CA ARG A 943 22.78 -4.72 -32.37
C ARG A 943 23.64 -5.62 -33.27
N LEU A 944 23.06 -6.68 -33.85
CA LEU A 944 23.74 -7.53 -34.82
C LEU A 944 24.05 -6.80 -36.14
N ALA A 945 23.13 -5.96 -36.61
CA ALA A 945 23.32 -5.13 -37.80
C ALA A 945 24.38 -4.04 -37.59
N ASP A 946 24.46 -3.46 -36.39
CA ASP A 946 25.51 -2.49 -36.04
C ASP A 946 26.89 -3.17 -35.94
N HIS A 947 26.95 -4.37 -35.37
CA HIS A 947 28.21 -5.10 -35.16
C HIS A 947 28.88 -5.61 -36.45
N PHE A 948 28.09 -6.06 -37.44
CA PHE A 948 28.62 -6.64 -38.70
C PHE A 948 28.28 -5.87 -39.99
N GLY A 949 27.31 -4.98 -39.93
CA GLY A 949 26.80 -4.25 -41.09
C GLY A 949 27.34 -2.83 -41.20
N GLN A 950 26.70 -2.06 -42.06
CA GLN A 950 26.89 -0.61 -42.18
C GLN A 950 25.66 0.11 -41.64
N ARG A 951 25.76 1.43 -41.46
CA ARG A 951 24.66 2.28 -40.96
C ARG A 951 23.36 2.14 -41.80
N GLU A 952 23.49 1.84 -43.09
CA GLU A 952 22.35 1.56 -43.99
C GLU A 952 21.61 0.26 -43.61
N ASP A 953 22.33 -0.79 -43.19
CA ASP A 953 21.73 -2.05 -42.73
C ASP A 953 20.94 -1.84 -41.43
N VAL A 954 21.51 -1.12 -40.47
CA VAL A 954 20.84 -0.76 -39.21
C VAL A 954 19.57 0.07 -39.50
N SER A 955 19.65 1.01 -40.44
CA SER A 955 18.51 1.83 -40.87
C SER A 955 17.40 1.01 -41.54
N ALA A 956 17.76 -0.01 -42.33
CA ALA A 956 16.81 -0.93 -42.94
C ALA A 956 16.12 -1.81 -41.88
N VAL A 957 16.88 -2.33 -40.91
CA VAL A 957 16.34 -3.11 -39.78
C VAL A 957 15.41 -2.26 -38.92
N ALA A 958 15.77 -1.01 -38.60
CA ALA A 958 14.90 -0.11 -37.82
C ALA A 958 13.58 0.19 -38.55
N ALA A 959 13.63 0.47 -39.85
CA ALA A 959 12.43 0.68 -40.67
C ALA A 959 11.54 -0.58 -40.74
N GLN A 960 12.14 -1.76 -40.89
CA GLN A 960 11.41 -3.03 -40.89
C GLN A 960 10.78 -3.31 -39.52
N MET A 961 11.52 -3.13 -38.43
CA MET A 961 11.06 -3.29 -37.05
C MET A 961 9.80 -2.45 -36.79
N TYR A 962 9.85 -1.14 -37.01
CA TYR A 962 8.68 -0.28 -36.79
C TYR A 962 7.47 -0.70 -37.65
N SER A 963 7.69 -1.13 -38.90
CA SER A 963 6.61 -1.65 -39.75
C SER A 963 6.01 -2.96 -39.23
N MET A 964 6.81 -3.83 -38.61
CA MET A 964 6.33 -5.10 -38.06
C MET A 964 5.64 -4.90 -36.71
N LEU A 965 6.19 -4.04 -35.84
CA LEU A 965 5.55 -3.67 -34.57
C LEU A 965 4.23 -2.93 -34.77
N ALA A 966 4.13 -2.04 -35.77
CA ALA A 966 2.85 -1.39 -36.11
C ALA A 966 1.78 -2.37 -36.62
N LYS A 967 2.18 -3.51 -37.19
CA LYS A 967 1.28 -4.52 -37.79
C LYS A 967 0.92 -5.67 -36.84
N HIS A 968 1.84 -6.06 -35.96
CA HIS A 968 1.73 -7.25 -35.11
C HIS A 968 1.82 -6.95 -33.61
N GLY A 969 2.32 -5.77 -33.22
CA GLY A 969 2.49 -5.35 -31.83
C GLY A 969 1.23 -4.72 -31.21
N GLY A 970 1.39 -4.22 -29.99
CA GLY A 970 0.31 -3.56 -29.25
C GLY A 970 0.02 -2.12 -29.72
N PRO A 971 -1.15 -1.55 -29.38
CA PRO A 971 -1.57 -0.20 -29.80
C PRO A 971 -0.75 0.94 -29.19
N ARG A 972 0.28 0.63 -28.39
CA ARG A 972 1.17 1.60 -27.72
C ARG A 972 2.40 1.99 -28.54
N GLY A 973 2.63 1.34 -29.69
CA GLY A 973 3.89 1.46 -30.43
C GLY A 973 5.02 0.65 -29.79
N ALA A 974 6.25 0.97 -30.15
CA ALA A 974 7.45 0.32 -29.61
C ALA A 974 7.72 0.74 -28.15
N GLU A 975 8.42 -0.10 -27.40
CA GLU A 975 8.90 0.19 -26.05
C GLU A 975 9.91 1.35 -26.05
N PRO A 976 9.96 2.19 -24.99
CA PRO A 976 10.96 3.25 -24.87
C PRO A 976 12.40 2.77 -24.96
N GLU A 977 12.71 1.53 -24.51
CA GLU A 977 14.04 0.92 -24.65
C GLU A 977 14.40 0.67 -26.13
N THR A 978 13.43 0.26 -26.94
CA THR A 978 13.59 0.03 -28.38
C THR A 978 13.79 1.34 -29.13
N ASP A 979 12.99 2.36 -28.80
CA ASP A 979 13.14 3.70 -29.36
C ASP A 979 14.49 4.33 -29.01
N ALA A 980 14.92 4.23 -27.74
CA ALA A 980 16.21 4.73 -27.28
C ALA A 980 17.40 4.05 -27.99
N LEU A 981 17.32 2.72 -28.21
CA LEU A 981 18.35 1.99 -28.97
C LEU A 981 18.41 2.43 -30.43
N VAL A 982 17.28 2.74 -31.08
CA VAL A 982 17.28 3.30 -32.43
C VAL A 982 17.90 4.70 -32.46
N ASP A 983 17.60 5.55 -31.49
CA ASP A 983 18.18 6.90 -31.42
C ASP A 983 19.68 6.87 -31.08
N GLU A 984 20.15 5.88 -30.31
CA GLU A 984 21.58 5.63 -30.05
C GLU A 984 22.34 5.20 -31.32
N LEU A 985 21.84 4.17 -32.02
CA LEU A 985 22.51 3.60 -33.20
C LEU A 985 22.31 4.46 -34.47
N LEU A 986 21.20 5.18 -34.57
CA LEU A 986 20.82 6.00 -35.72
C LEU A 986 20.36 7.42 -35.31
N PRO A 987 21.25 8.28 -34.76
CA PRO A 987 20.88 9.63 -34.37
C PRO A 987 20.23 10.40 -35.52
N GLY A 988 19.00 10.87 -35.29
CA GLY A 988 18.19 11.62 -36.27
C GLY A 988 17.35 10.76 -37.23
N PHE A 989 17.20 9.45 -36.99
CA PHE A 989 16.30 8.59 -37.75
C PHE A 989 14.86 9.09 -37.67
N ARG A 990 14.13 9.07 -38.79
CA ARG A 990 12.70 9.41 -38.84
C ARG A 990 11.89 8.14 -39.00
N ARG A 991 11.03 7.87 -38.02
CA ARG A 991 10.07 6.75 -38.05
C ARG A 991 9.25 6.81 -39.35
N PRO A 992 9.03 5.67 -40.04
CA PRO A 992 8.08 5.62 -41.13
C PRO A 992 6.71 6.12 -40.64
N HIS A 993 6.04 7.00 -41.40
CA HIS A 993 4.68 7.39 -41.07
C HIS A 993 3.78 6.14 -41.10
N ALA A 994 3.03 5.91 -40.02
CA ALA A 994 2.08 4.80 -39.95
C ALA A 994 1.07 4.90 -41.10
N VAL A 995 1.14 3.94 -42.03
CA VAL A 995 0.14 3.81 -43.08
C VAL A 995 -1.11 3.24 -42.41
N VAL A 996 -2.11 4.10 -42.22
CA VAL A 996 -3.45 3.68 -41.80
C VAL A 996 -4.01 2.78 -42.90
N ALA A 997 -4.21 1.51 -42.57
CA ALA A 997 -4.75 0.46 -43.45
C ALA A 997 -6.21 0.15 -43.10
#